data_AF-A0A7R9A190-F1
#
_entry.id   AF-A0A7R9A190-F1
#
_cell.length_a   1.000
_cell.length_b   1.000
_cell.length_c   1.000
_cell.angle_alpha   90.00
_cell.angle_beta   90.00
_cell.angle_gamma   90.00
#
_symmetry.space_group_name_H-M   'P 1'
#
loop_
_entity.id
_entity.type
_entity.pdbx_description
1 polymer ?
#
loop_
_entity_poly.entity_id
_entity_poly.type
_entity_poly.pdbx_seq_one_letter_code
_entity_poly.pdbx_strand_id
1 'polypeptide(L)'
;MTAMCSRGRMGGINIGSGRNAFEEYEDIFRVRYQFGKGSGILKAYAAMVMTIDLLWLYNISPLVQVYVRRAYVSYEIHCLRHLDIGLETCVVQFSFLLPTSHPNRVVHARVFASQEEPGGSPSSGPLERLSLSHALALECDSCIRMGVMAAFTNFQDLGEHFQEFMELLLDSETYSPRIVLDNSEAFSPPDRNSLSLGPTSGFVDRASNAKVKNEEPSFILNVAVRLNHESDDKHLSCCCEEFCQAHLDSLKKFSVRRITFVLLVKYCHPKYFTFRARDGFIEDRIYRHLEPSLAFQLEINRMSTYNLEALPTSNQKMHLYLGKAKVRRQFKDTSWIFHGIRGVAKGQEVTDYRFFVRSIIRHSDLVTKEASFEYMQNEGERLLLEAMDELEVAFSHPLAKRTDCNHIFLNFVPCVIMDPSKIEESVRSMVLRYGPRLWKLRVLQAELKINIRTSPSSKNIPIRLCLANESGYYLDVCLYKEVPDPRTGVMRFEAFGGKQGALNGLPISAPYMTKDYLQLKRFHAQSNGTTYVYDFPDMFRQSVERQWHKFSQSHPQAKLEIPGTVMTCVELVMDKSMGNVIEQKRLPGENQVGMVAWKMRLHTPEYPEGRDLVVIANDITHQIGSFGPGEDELFLKASQLARSLGIPRIYLAANSGARIGLAEEIKHLFRIAWEDLEEPNKDKIISEAYCIIYVHLRLMMMMAESMWIFDQL
;
A
#
# COMPACT_ATOMS: atom_id res chain seq x y z
N MET A 1 -8.77 37.07 -14.97
CA MET A 1 -9.23 38.42 -14.59
C MET A 1 -9.61 39.17 -15.86
N THR A 2 -10.74 39.89 -15.80
CA THR A 2 -11.20 40.92 -16.76
C THR A 2 -11.78 40.46 -18.10
N ALA A 3 -13.02 39.96 -18.09
CA ALA A 3 -14.08 40.28 -19.08
C ALA A 3 -15.30 39.37 -18.83
N MET A 4 -16.23 39.82 -17.99
CA MET A 4 -17.68 39.58 -18.12
C MET A 4 -18.36 40.23 -16.91
N CYS A 5 -18.49 41.55 -16.98
CA CYS A 5 -19.36 42.32 -16.12
C CYS A 5 -20.21 43.21 -17.03
N SER A 6 -21.41 42.76 -17.39
CA SER A 6 -22.52 43.66 -17.75
C SER A 6 -23.82 42.90 -17.98
N ARG A 7 -24.82 43.26 -17.16
CA ARG A 7 -26.26 43.28 -17.44
C ARG A 7 -26.99 41.94 -17.59
N GLY A 8 -27.65 41.56 -16.50
CA GLY A 8 -28.91 40.82 -16.50
C GLY A 8 -29.70 41.18 -15.25
N ARG A 9 -30.75 42.00 -15.38
CA ARG A 9 -31.74 42.26 -14.32
C ARG A 9 -32.35 40.92 -13.90
N MET A 10 -32.15 40.46 -12.67
CA MET A 10 -33.04 39.45 -12.08
C MET A 10 -34.30 40.16 -11.58
N GLY A 11 -35.41 39.93 -12.29
CA GLY A 11 -36.74 40.23 -11.78
C GLY A 11 -37.04 39.39 -10.54
N GLY A 12 -37.85 39.94 -9.65
CA GLY A 12 -38.30 39.26 -8.44
C GLY A 12 -38.94 37.91 -8.77
N ILE A 13 -38.47 36.87 -8.09
CA ILE A 13 -39.12 35.57 -8.10
C ILE A 13 -40.27 35.65 -7.11
N ASN A 14 -41.47 35.61 -7.67
CA ASN A 14 -42.73 35.52 -6.95
C ASN A 14 -42.79 34.16 -6.22
N ILE A 15 -43.09 34.18 -4.92
CA ILE A 15 -43.26 32.98 -4.11
C ILE A 15 -44.60 32.34 -4.49
N GLY A 16 -44.54 31.38 -5.42
CA GLY A 16 -45.67 30.54 -5.81
C GLY A 16 -45.39 29.10 -5.41
N SER A 17 -46.17 28.58 -4.46
CA SER A 17 -46.17 27.19 -4.01
C SER A 17 -46.31 26.22 -5.19
N GLY A 18 -45.35 25.31 -5.37
CA GLY A 18 -45.51 24.18 -6.29
C GLY A 18 -44.29 23.75 -7.12
N ARG A 19 -43.08 24.24 -6.86
CA ARG A 19 -41.87 23.67 -7.49
C ARG A 19 -41.27 22.56 -6.63
N ASN A 20 -40.90 21.45 -7.28
CA ASN A 20 -40.24 20.34 -6.63
C ASN A 20 -38.83 20.78 -6.22
N ALA A 21 -38.40 20.54 -4.97
CA ALA A 21 -37.08 20.96 -4.47
C ALA A 21 -35.90 20.49 -5.35
N PHE A 22 -36.12 19.43 -6.13
CA PHE A 22 -35.19 18.90 -7.13
C PHE A 22 -34.94 19.86 -8.31
N GLU A 23 -35.97 20.58 -8.77
CA GLU A 23 -35.88 21.48 -9.94
C GLU A 23 -35.17 22.80 -9.59
N GLU A 24 -35.41 23.34 -8.40
CA GLU A 24 -34.67 24.50 -7.89
C GLU A 24 -33.17 24.21 -7.72
N TYR A 25 -32.80 22.99 -7.31
CA TYR A 25 -31.41 22.59 -7.14
C TYR A 25 -30.68 22.34 -8.47
N GLU A 26 -31.37 21.82 -9.49
CA GLU A 26 -30.79 21.59 -10.82
C GLU A 26 -30.37 22.92 -11.49
N ASP A 27 -31.18 23.97 -11.31
CA ASP A 27 -30.90 25.31 -11.84
C ASP A 27 -29.72 26.01 -11.13
N ILE A 28 -29.57 25.81 -9.81
CA ILE A 28 -28.46 26.41 -9.02
C ILE A 28 -27.11 25.75 -9.36
N PHE A 29 -27.07 24.42 -9.50
CA PHE A 29 -25.85 23.69 -9.84
C PHE A 29 -25.36 24.02 -11.26
N ARG A 30 -26.29 24.27 -12.18
CA ARG A 30 -26.01 24.66 -13.56
C ARG A 30 -25.29 26.01 -13.64
N VAL A 31 -25.65 26.97 -12.79
CA VAL A 31 -25.03 28.30 -12.75
C VAL A 31 -23.60 28.26 -12.20
N ARG A 32 -23.32 27.38 -11.22
CA ARG A 32 -22.03 27.37 -10.50
C ARG A 32 -20.90 26.62 -11.22
N TYR A 33 -21.21 25.64 -12.06
CA TYR A 33 -20.20 24.75 -12.66
C TYR A 33 -20.18 24.73 -14.21
N GLN A 34 -20.91 25.65 -14.88
CA GLN A 34 -20.91 25.83 -16.35
C GLN A 34 -21.16 24.56 -17.20
N PHE A 35 -21.99 23.63 -16.72
CA PHE A 35 -22.34 22.42 -17.49
C PHE A 35 -23.53 22.62 -18.45
N GLY A 36 -23.51 21.94 -19.60
CA GLY A 36 -24.59 21.93 -20.59
C GLY A 36 -25.81 21.09 -20.18
N LYS A 37 -27.00 21.40 -20.72
CA LYS A 37 -28.25 20.65 -20.47
C LYS A 37 -28.11 19.17 -20.88
N GLY A 38 -28.60 18.25 -20.05
CA GLY A 38 -28.82 16.85 -20.42
C GLY A 38 -27.73 15.84 -20.01
N SER A 39 -26.71 16.25 -19.26
CA SER A 39 -25.67 15.31 -18.80
C SER A 39 -26.16 14.45 -17.63
N GLY A 40 -26.28 13.14 -17.82
CA GLY A 40 -26.59 12.17 -16.74
C GLY A 40 -25.57 12.17 -15.59
N ILE A 41 -24.37 12.72 -15.83
CA ILE A 41 -23.31 12.95 -14.85
C ILE A 41 -23.75 13.98 -13.79
N LEU A 42 -24.54 14.98 -14.18
CA LEU A 42 -25.04 16.03 -13.29
C LEU A 42 -25.98 15.44 -12.22
N LYS A 43 -26.83 14.48 -12.61
CA LYS A 43 -27.89 13.91 -11.75
C LYS A 43 -27.36 12.92 -10.72
N ALA A 44 -26.33 12.14 -11.04
CA ALA A 44 -25.78 11.14 -10.11
C ALA A 44 -24.82 11.74 -9.08
N TYR A 45 -24.01 12.72 -9.48
CA TYR A 45 -23.18 13.49 -8.55
C TYR A 45 -24.04 14.34 -7.61
N ALA A 46 -25.08 14.95 -8.19
CA ALA A 46 -26.14 15.58 -7.43
C ALA A 46 -26.82 14.59 -6.48
N ALA A 47 -27.01 13.30 -6.79
CA ALA A 47 -27.68 12.36 -5.88
C ALA A 47 -26.89 11.97 -4.61
N MET A 48 -25.55 11.88 -4.65
CA MET A 48 -24.72 11.61 -3.47
C MET A 48 -24.55 12.87 -2.61
N VAL A 49 -24.24 13.99 -3.26
CA VAL A 49 -24.19 15.32 -2.63
C VAL A 49 -25.58 15.68 -2.08
N MET A 50 -26.67 15.41 -2.82
CA MET A 50 -28.05 15.55 -2.37
C MET A 50 -28.32 14.73 -1.13
N THR A 51 -27.89 13.47 -1.02
CA THR A 51 -28.28 12.69 0.18
C THR A 51 -27.79 13.38 1.45
N ILE A 52 -26.58 13.93 1.39
CA ILE A 52 -25.92 14.59 2.51
C ILE A 52 -26.38 16.04 2.69
N ASP A 53 -26.58 16.79 1.59
CA ASP A 53 -27.17 18.12 1.60
C ASP A 53 -28.66 18.10 2.02
N LEU A 54 -29.38 17.02 1.71
CA LEU A 54 -30.75 16.79 2.17
C LEU A 54 -30.77 16.38 3.64
N LEU A 55 -29.78 15.60 4.10
CA LEU A 55 -29.54 15.34 5.52
C LEU A 55 -29.38 16.68 6.27
N TRP A 56 -28.59 17.60 5.72
CA TRP A 56 -28.42 18.96 6.24
C TRP A 56 -29.70 19.80 6.22
N LEU A 57 -30.54 19.65 5.17
CA LEU A 57 -31.76 20.45 4.98
C LEU A 57 -32.93 19.99 5.86
N TYR A 58 -33.08 18.69 6.08
CA TYR A 58 -34.34 18.14 6.56
C TYR A 58 -34.25 17.17 7.75
N ASN A 59 -33.06 16.74 8.21
CA ASN A 59 -32.90 15.83 9.35
C ASN A 59 -33.85 14.60 9.35
N ILE A 60 -34.23 14.08 8.18
CA ILE A 60 -35.25 13.01 8.07
C ILE A 60 -34.59 11.62 8.15
N SER A 61 -35.17 10.74 8.96
CA SER A 61 -34.76 9.33 9.17
C SER A 61 -34.44 8.53 7.87
N PRO A 62 -35.21 8.63 6.77
CA PRO A 62 -34.92 7.91 5.53
C PRO A 62 -33.57 8.29 4.90
N LEU A 63 -33.11 9.53 5.06
CA LEU A 63 -31.84 10.00 4.49
C LEU A 63 -30.63 9.44 5.25
N VAL A 64 -30.73 9.38 6.59
CA VAL A 64 -29.73 8.71 7.44
C VAL A 64 -29.61 7.23 7.04
N GLN A 65 -30.72 6.55 6.80
CA GLN A 65 -30.73 5.16 6.32
C GLN A 65 -30.04 5.00 4.96
N VAL A 66 -30.30 5.88 3.99
CA VAL A 66 -29.63 5.83 2.68
C VAL A 66 -28.13 6.04 2.83
N TYR A 67 -27.70 6.96 3.68
CA TYR A 67 -26.30 7.17 3.99
C TYR A 67 -25.65 5.88 4.53
N VAL A 68 -26.23 5.26 5.56
CA VAL A 68 -25.71 4.03 6.16
C VAL A 68 -25.59 2.92 5.10
N ARG A 69 -26.62 2.69 4.30
CA ARG A 69 -26.58 1.66 3.24
C ARG A 69 -25.49 1.92 2.19
N ARG A 70 -25.21 3.19 1.87
CA ARG A 70 -24.15 3.56 0.92
C ARG A 70 -22.75 3.46 1.53
N ALA A 71 -22.57 3.89 2.78
CA ALA A 71 -21.29 3.82 3.48
C ALA A 71 -20.86 2.37 3.74
N TYR A 72 -21.82 1.51 4.08
CA TYR A 72 -21.60 0.11 4.42
C TYR A 72 -21.87 -0.85 3.25
N VAL A 73 -21.77 -0.40 2.00
CA VAL A 73 -22.03 -1.23 0.79
C VAL A 73 -21.16 -2.49 0.69
N SER A 74 -19.98 -2.50 1.32
CA SER A 74 -19.08 -3.67 1.37
C SER A 74 -19.35 -4.62 2.52
N TYR A 75 -20.33 -4.31 3.37
CA TYR A 75 -20.69 -5.07 4.57
C TYR A 75 -22.10 -5.62 4.41
N GLU A 76 -22.36 -6.75 5.06
CA GLU A 76 -23.69 -7.32 5.11
C GLU A 76 -24.43 -6.70 6.31
N ILE A 77 -25.43 -5.86 6.04
CA ILE A 77 -26.26 -5.23 7.07
C ILE A 77 -27.35 -6.23 7.46
N HIS A 78 -27.38 -6.67 8.72
CA HIS A 78 -28.37 -7.62 9.22
C HIS A 78 -29.62 -6.92 9.75
N CYS A 79 -29.45 -5.79 10.44
CA CYS A 79 -30.56 -5.04 11.04
C CYS A 79 -30.36 -3.54 10.84
N LEU A 80 -31.46 -2.82 10.63
CA LEU A 80 -31.52 -1.36 10.61
C LEU A 80 -32.82 -0.91 11.29
N ARG A 81 -32.69 -0.17 12.38
CA ARG A 81 -33.80 0.35 13.21
C ARG A 81 -33.76 1.87 13.25
N HIS A 82 -34.93 2.48 13.15
CA HIS A 82 -35.13 3.90 13.39
C HIS A 82 -35.54 4.10 14.83
N LEU A 83 -34.83 4.96 15.53
CA LEU A 83 -35.03 5.35 16.91
C LEU A 83 -35.14 6.87 16.94
N ASP A 84 -35.92 7.39 17.88
CA ASP A 84 -36.06 8.83 18.08
C ASP A 84 -35.50 9.19 19.45
N ILE A 85 -34.65 10.20 19.48
CA ILE A 85 -34.27 10.92 20.71
C ILE A 85 -35.07 12.23 20.68
N GLY A 86 -35.56 12.68 21.84
CA GLY A 86 -36.52 13.77 21.96
C GLY A 86 -36.29 14.97 21.02
N LEU A 87 -37.39 15.58 20.56
CA LEU A 87 -37.44 16.69 19.59
C LEU A 87 -36.78 16.40 18.24
N GLU A 88 -37.44 15.56 17.43
CA GLU A 88 -37.22 15.42 15.97
C GLU A 88 -35.82 14.90 15.53
N THR A 89 -34.96 14.46 16.45
CA THR A 89 -33.64 13.93 16.11
C THR A 89 -33.72 12.45 15.71
N CYS A 90 -33.60 12.19 14.41
CA CYS A 90 -33.65 10.85 13.85
C CYS A 90 -32.34 10.08 14.11
N VAL A 91 -32.45 8.93 14.75
CA VAL A 91 -31.33 8.01 15.02
C VAL A 91 -31.52 6.70 14.25
N VAL A 92 -30.47 6.24 13.60
CA VAL A 92 -30.45 4.95 12.92
C VAL A 92 -29.44 4.05 13.61
N GLN A 93 -29.95 2.97 14.22
CA GLN A 93 -29.12 1.89 14.73
C GLN A 93 -29.05 0.78 13.69
N PHE A 94 -27.86 0.22 13.48
CA PHE A 94 -27.66 -0.85 12.52
C PHE A 94 -26.63 -1.87 12.99
N SER A 95 -26.79 -3.11 12.55
CA SER A 95 -25.84 -4.19 12.79
C SER A 95 -25.29 -4.70 11.45
N PHE A 96 -24.01 -5.01 11.41
CA PHE A 96 -23.39 -5.48 10.18
C PHE A 96 -22.27 -6.49 10.44
N LEU A 97 -22.05 -7.38 9.47
CA LEU A 97 -20.99 -8.37 9.47
C LEU A 97 -19.80 -7.89 8.64
N LEU A 98 -18.60 -8.06 9.19
CA LEU A 98 -17.35 -7.78 8.46
C LEU A 98 -17.22 -8.71 7.24
N PRO A 99 -16.86 -8.20 6.04
CA PRO A 99 -16.65 -9.03 4.86
C PRO A 99 -15.55 -10.08 5.07
N THR A 100 -15.62 -11.21 4.36
CA THR A 100 -14.64 -12.33 4.48
C THR A 100 -13.20 -11.91 4.23
N SER A 101 -13.00 -10.87 3.42
CA SER A 101 -11.73 -10.24 3.11
C SER A 101 -11.20 -9.29 4.21
N HIS A 102 -11.99 -9.01 5.26
CA HIS A 102 -11.61 -8.08 6.31
C HIS A 102 -10.50 -8.69 7.22
N PRO A 103 -9.43 -7.94 7.56
CA PRO A 103 -8.32 -8.46 8.37
C PRO A 103 -8.74 -9.12 9.68
N ASN A 104 -9.70 -8.52 10.39
CA ASN A 104 -10.19 -9.09 11.65
C ASN A 104 -10.92 -10.43 11.45
N ARG A 105 -11.55 -10.67 10.30
CA ARG A 105 -12.23 -11.95 9.99
C ARG A 105 -11.23 -13.03 9.58
N VAL A 106 -10.11 -12.65 8.93
CA VAL A 106 -9.03 -13.55 8.51
C VAL A 106 -8.25 -14.13 9.70
N VAL A 107 -8.08 -13.38 10.79
CA VAL A 107 -7.38 -13.88 11.99
C VAL A 107 -8.17 -15.03 12.63
N HIS A 108 -9.50 -14.94 12.69
CA HIS A 108 -10.35 -16.01 13.18
C HIS A 108 -10.27 -17.26 12.29
N ALA A 109 -10.29 -17.10 10.96
CA ALA A 109 -10.15 -18.23 10.02
C ALA A 109 -8.82 -19.02 10.16
N ARG A 110 -7.72 -18.37 10.57
CA ARG A 110 -6.41 -19.02 10.76
C ARG A 110 -6.34 -19.92 11.99
N VAL A 111 -7.07 -19.60 13.06
CA VAL A 111 -7.08 -20.41 14.29
C VAL A 111 -7.71 -21.79 14.02
N PHE A 112 -8.73 -21.85 13.16
CA PHE A 112 -9.37 -23.10 12.75
C PHE A 112 -8.46 -24.00 11.92
N ALA A 113 -7.69 -23.45 10.97
CA ALA A 113 -6.79 -24.23 10.12
C ALA A 113 -5.61 -24.87 10.89
N SER A 114 -5.28 -24.35 12.08
CA SER A 114 -4.22 -24.91 12.95
C SER A 114 -4.70 -26.01 13.91
N GLN A 115 -5.99 -26.31 13.96
CA GLN A 115 -6.53 -27.39 14.82
C GLN A 115 -6.80 -28.71 14.07
N GLU A 116 -6.63 -28.75 12.75
CA GLU A 116 -6.63 -30.00 11.98
C GLU A 116 -5.19 -30.54 11.86
N GLU A 117 -4.83 -31.47 12.74
CA GLU A 117 -3.62 -32.29 12.61
C GLU A 117 -3.68 -33.14 11.32
N PRO A 118 -2.61 -33.19 10.50
CA PRO A 118 -2.59 -33.99 9.29
C PRO A 118 -2.29 -35.46 9.61
N GLY A 119 -3.32 -36.25 9.96
CA GLY A 119 -3.11 -37.69 10.22
C GLY A 119 -4.32 -38.58 10.55
N GLY A 120 -5.56 -38.09 10.48
CA GLY A 120 -6.74 -38.91 10.82
C GLY A 120 -7.49 -39.45 9.60
N SER A 121 -7.73 -40.76 9.55
CA SER A 121 -8.56 -41.45 8.54
C SER A 121 -10.00 -40.92 8.49
N PRO A 122 -10.69 -40.98 7.33
CA PRO A 122 -12.02 -40.40 7.17
C PRO A 122 -13.10 -41.34 7.72
N SER A 123 -13.35 -41.27 9.02
CA SER A 123 -14.52 -41.87 9.64
C SER A 123 -15.02 -41.04 10.81
N SER A 124 -15.67 -39.91 10.53
CA SER A 124 -16.52 -39.29 11.55
C SER A 124 -17.89 -38.91 11.01
N GLY A 125 -18.90 -39.32 11.78
CA GLY A 125 -20.31 -39.28 11.42
C GLY A 125 -20.95 -37.89 11.54
N PRO A 126 -22.27 -37.79 11.29
CA PRO A 126 -23.00 -36.52 11.20
C PRO A 126 -22.93 -35.63 12.46
N LEU A 127 -22.65 -36.21 13.64
CA LEU A 127 -22.67 -35.52 14.94
C LEU A 127 -21.47 -34.59 15.18
N GLU A 128 -20.27 -34.89 14.67
CA GLU A 128 -19.10 -33.99 14.81
C GLU A 128 -19.23 -32.75 13.91
N ARG A 129 -19.83 -32.92 12.73
CA ARG A 129 -20.08 -31.85 11.76
C ARG A 129 -21.06 -30.79 12.31
N LEU A 130 -21.98 -31.20 13.19
CA LEU A 130 -22.91 -30.32 13.91
C LEU A 130 -22.22 -29.52 15.04
N SER A 131 -21.17 -30.06 15.67
CA SER A 131 -20.38 -29.34 16.68
C SER A 131 -19.48 -28.25 16.05
N LEU A 132 -18.93 -28.53 14.86
CA LEU A 132 -18.20 -27.56 14.03
C LEU A 132 -19.11 -26.41 13.57
N SER A 133 -20.36 -26.67 13.18
CA SER A 133 -21.33 -25.61 12.89
C SER A 133 -21.71 -24.77 14.12
N HIS A 134 -21.73 -25.37 15.31
CA HIS A 134 -21.98 -24.64 16.56
C HIS A 134 -20.81 -23.73 16.97
N ALA A 135 -19.56 -24.18 16.78
CA ALA A 135 -18.37 -23.34 17.00
C ALA A 135 -18.28 -22.18 15.99
N LEU A 136 -18.64 -22.43 14.72
CA LEU A 136 -18.76 -21.40 13.69
C LEU A 136 -19.84 -20.36 14.02
N ALA A 137 -20.95 -20.76 14.66
CA ALA A 137 -22.01 -19.86 15.07
C ALA A 137 -21.63 -19.00 16.30
N LEU A 138 -20.98 -19.58 17.30
CA LEU A 138 -20.58 -18.90 18.54
C LEU A 138 -19.42 -17.90 18.37
N GLU A 139 -18.54 -18.06 17.38
CA GLU A 139 -17.46 -17.10 17.11
C GLU A 139 -17.77 -16.08 15.99
N CYS A 140 -18.84 -16.30 15.21
CA CYS A 140 -19.36 -15.32 14.24
C CYS A 140 -19.81 -14.02 14.94
N ASP A 141 -20.25 -14.12 16.19
CA ASP A 141 -20.59 -12.97 17.05
C ASP A 141 -19.43 -11.97 17.19
N SER A 142 -18.17 -12.43 17.15
CA SER A 142 -16.99 -11.56 17.23
C SER A 142 -16.75 -10.72 15.96
N CYS A 143 -17.45 -11.00 14.86
CA CYS A 143 -17.35 -10.30 13.58
C CYS A 143 -18.56 -9.40 13.29
N ILE A 144 -19.62 -9.48 14.10
CA ILE A 144 -20.75 -8.57 14.04
C ILE A 144 -20.39 -7.29 14.80
N ARG A 145 -20.72 -6.14 14.22
CA ARG A 145 -20.54 -4.84 14.85
C ARG A 145 -21.86 -4.10 14.86
N MET A 146 -22.07 -3.31 15.91
CA MET A 146 -23.21 -2.43 16.06
C MET A 146 -22.77 -1.00 15.77
N GLY A 147 -23.53 -0.31 14.93
CA GLY A 147 -23.35 1.09 14.61
C GLY A 147 -24.58 1.91 14.98
N VAL A 148 -24.35 3.16 15.38
CA VAL A 148 -25.43 4.14 15.57
C VAL A 148 -25.06 5.40 14.80
N MET A 149 -26.01 5.95 14.07
CA MET A 149 -25.88 7.22 13.38
C MET A 149 -26.99 8.19 13.78
N ALA A 150 -26.61 9.43 14.11
CA ALA A 150 -27.56 10.51 14.38
C ALA A 150 -27.11 11.81 13.69
N ALA A 151 -28.06 12.70 13.41
CA ALA A 151 -27.81 13.99 12.80
C ALA A 151 -28.30 15.13 13.69
N PHE A 152 -27.40 16.04 14.05
CA PHE A 152 -27.65 17.15 14.96
C PHE A 152 -27.51 18.49 14.24
N THR A 153 -28.24 19.48 14.74
CA THR A 153 -28.26 20.82 14.13
C THR A 153 -26.97 21.59 14.39
N ASN A 154 -26.32 21.36 15.53
CA ASN A 154 -25.07 22.01 15.93
C ASN A 154 -24.36 21.20 17.04
N PHE A 155 -23.17 21.63 17.46
CA PHE A 155 -22.38 20.94 18.51
C PHE A 155 -22.96 21.05 19.91
N GLN A 156 -23.72 22.11 20.21
CA GLN A 156 -24.37 22.27 21.51
C GLN A 156 -25.54 21.29 21.66
N ASP A 157 -26.36 21.19 20.62
CA ASP A 157 -27.46 20.21 20.47
C ASP A 157 -26.95 18.77 20.64
N LEU A 158 -25.83 18.44 19.99
CA LEU A 158 -25.14 17.17 20.22
C LEU A 158 -24.76 16.97 21.69
N GLY A 159 -24.23 18.00 22.37
CA GLY A 159 -23.83 17.91 23.78
C GLY A 159 -25.00 17.70 24.74
N GLU A 160 -26.13 18.37 24.50
CA GLU A 160 -27.35 18.26 25.31
C GLU A 160 -27.96 16.84 25.21
N HIS A 161 -27.96 16.25 24.02
CA HIS A 161 -28.53 14.92 23.77
C HIS A 161 -27.51 13.77 23.77
N PHE A 162 -26.23 14.04 24.08
CA PHE A 162 -25.18 13.02 23.98
C PHE A 162 -25.41 11.85 24.94
N GLN A 163 -25.88 12.12 26.16
CA GLN A 163 -26.13 11.07 27.14
C GLN A 163 -27.27 10.14 26.69
N GLU A 164 -28.39 10.70 26.24
CA GLU A 164 -29.52 9.93 25.68
C GLU A 164 -29.09 9.12 24.46
N PHE A 165 -28.27 9.72 23.59
CA PHE A 165 -27.69 9.07 22.42
C PHE A 165 -26.81 7.86 22.77
N MET A 166 -26.06 7.95 23.87
CA MET A 166 -25.25 6.85 24.37
C MET A 166 -26.09 5.78 25.07
N GLU A 167 -27.17 6.15 25.77
CA GLU A 167 -28.08 5.20 26.43
C GLU A 167 -28.78 4.25 25.44
N LEU A 168 -29.01 4.68 24.20
CA LEU A 168 -29.51 3.80 23.11
C LEU A 168 -28.58 2.62 22.79
N LEU A 169 -27.31 2.67 23.21
CA LEU A 169 -26.39 1.54 23.09
C LEU A 169 -26.67 0.44 24.13
N LEU A 170 -27.23 0.78 25.30
CA LEU A 170 -27.52 -0.16 26.40
C LEU A 170 -28.82 -0.95 26.18
N ASP A 171 -29.83 -0.33 25.58
CA ASP A 171 -31.08 -1.02 25.17
C ASP A 171 -30.83 -2.15 24.13
N SER A 172 -29.60 -2.25 23.63
CA SER A 172 -29.14 -3.32 22.75
C SER A 172 -28.68 -4.59 23.47
N GLU A 173 -28.38 -4.56 24.78
CA GLU A 173 -27.91 -5.76 25.51
C GLU A 173 -29.01 -6.81 25.71
N THR A 174 -30.28 -6.42 25.62
CA THR A 174 -31.42 -7.34 25.75
C THR A 174 -31.56 -8.30 24.56
N TYR A 175 -30.83 -8.08 23.46
CA TYR A 175 -30.87 -8.91 22.26
C TYR A 175 -29.48 -9.10 21.64
N SER A 176 -28.60 -9.79 22.37
CA SER A 176 -27.58 -10.60 21.70
C SER A 176 -28.31 -11.65 20.84
N PRO A 177 -27.99 -11.82 19.53
CA PRO A 177 -28.69 -12.75 18.67
C PRO A 177 -28.25 -14.18 18.98
N ARG A 178 -28.68 -14.73 20.13
CA ARG A 178 -28.79 -16.19 20.26
C ARG A 178 -29.90 -16.60 19.30
N ILE A 179 -29.53 -17.16 18.15
CA ILE A 179 -30.49 -17.81 17.26
C ILE A 179 -31.21 -18.87 18.09
N VAL A 180 -32.47 -18.59 18.43
CA VAL A 180 -33.40 -19.55 19.02
C VAL A 180 -33.69 -20.58 17.92
N LEU A 181 -33.01 -21.72 17.98
CA LEU A 181 -33.49 -22.93 17.34
C LEU A 181 -34.45 -23.60 18.32
N ASP A 182 -35.62 -23.88 17.79
CA ASP A 182 -36.90 -24.16 18.43
C ASP A 182 -36.88 -25.21 19.55
N ASN A 183 -37.76 -25.00 20.53
CA ASN A 183 -38.08 -25.93 21.59
C ASN A 183 -38.77 -27.19 21.01
N SER A 184 -38.25 -28.37 21.33
CA SER A 184 -39.11 -29.54 21.52
C SER A 184 -38.61 -30.33 22.73
N GLU A 185 -39.51 -30.40 23.72
CA GLU A 185 -39.35 -31.02 25.02
C GLU A 185 -39.15 -32.53 24.93
N ALA A 186 -38.25 -33.10 25.75
CA ALA A 186 -38.49 -34.38 26.44
C ALA A 186 -37.40 -34.69 27.47
N PHE A 187 -37.81 -34.70 28.74
CA PHE A 187 -37.40 -35.60 29.83
C PHE A 187 -35.92 -35.76 30.19
N SER A 188 -35.55 -35.22 31.34
CA SER A 188 -34.49 -35.78 32.21
C SER A 188 -35.14 -36.45 33.42
N PRO A 189 -34.77 -37.68 33.80
CA PRO A 189 -35.01 -38.18 35.15
C PRO A 189 -33.80 -37.88 36.06
N PRO A 190 -34.03 -37.62 37.36
CA PRO A 190 -32.97 -37.39 38.34
C PRO A 190 -32.54 -38.70 39.02
N ASP A 191 -31.27 -38.79 39.46
CA ASP A 191 -30.80 -39.45 40.70
C ASP A 191 -29.29 -39.73 40.62
N ARG A 192 -28.45 -39.16 41.51
CA ARG A 192 -28.06 -39.54 42.89
C ARG A 192 -26.81 -40.44 42.96
N ASN A 193 -25.97 -40.11 43.96
CA ASN A 193 -24.83 -40.83 44.53
C ASN A 193 -23.53 -40.86 43.69
N SER A 194 -22.53 -40.05 44.03
CA SER A 194 -21.52 -40.30 45.09
C SER A 194 -20.84 -41.67 44.99
N LEU A 195 -19.55 -41.70 44.66
CA LEU A 195 -18.48 -42.09 45.59
C LEU A 195 -17.10 -42.03 44.90
N SER A 196 -16.18 -41.47 45.65
CA SER A 196 -14.76 -41.18 45.42
C SER A 196 -13.84 -42.40 45.54
N LEU A 197 -12.73 -42.42 44.80
CA LEU A 197 -11.40 -42.87 45.23
C LEU A 197 -10.32 -42.38 44.24
N GLY A 198 -9.41 -41.52 44.69
CA GLY A 198 -8.23 -41.03 43.94
C GLY A 198 -7.02 -41.97 44.09
N PRO A 199 -5.76 -41.49 44.14
CA PRO A 199 -5.19 -40.24 43.61
C PRO A 199 -3.83 -40.46 42.89
N THR A 200 -3.46 -39.64 41.89
CA THR A 200 -2.04 -39.36 41.63
C THR A 200 -1.83 -37.98 40.99
N SER A 201 -1.18 -37.12 41.78
CA SER A 201 -0.18 -36.10 41.41
C SER A 201 -0.56 -34.97 40.46
N GLY A 202 -0.70 -33.77 41.04
CA GLY A 202 -0.58 -32.51 40.28
C GLY A 202 -1.22 -31.29 40.95
N PHE A 203 -0.67 -30.89 42.11
CA PHE A 203 -0.79 -29.57 42.77
C PHE A 203 -1.84 -28.56 42.25
N VAL A 204 -2.84 -28.33 43.09
CA VAL A 204 -3.76 -27.19 43.09
C VAL A 204 -3.21 -26.15 44.07
N ASP A 205 -3.06 -24.89 43.65
CA ASP A 205 -3.65 -23.72 44.31
C ASP A 205 -3.11 -22.39 43.76
N ARG A 206 -3.95 -21.68 42.99
CA ARG A 206 -4.40 -20.33 43.36
C ARG A 206 -5.44 -19.80 42.38
N ALA A 207 -6.70 -19.99 42.75
CA ALA A 207 -7.78 -19.12 42.34
C ALA A 207 -7.57 -17.73 42.97
N SER A 208 -6.93 -16.82 42.24
CA SER A 208 -6.99 -15.37 42.47
C SER A 208 -6.28 -14.64 41.33
N ASN A 209 -6.96 -14.49 40.20
CA ASN A 209 -6.86 -13.37 39.25
C ASN A 209 -7.61 -13.76 37.99
N ALA A 210 -8.93 -13.52 37.98
CA ALA A 210 -9.61 -13.26 36.74
C ALA A 210 -8.96 -12.01 36.13
N LYS A 211 -7.93 -12.21 35.29
CA LYS A 211 -7.51 -11.18 34.35
C LYS A 211 -8.76 -10.84 33.55
N VAL A 212 -9.28 -9.63 33.77
CA VAL A 212 -10.24 -8.96 32.90
C VAL A 212 -9.82 -9.26 31.47
N LYS A 213 -10.58 -10.10 30.78
CA LYS A 213 -10.45 -10.19 29.32
C LYS A 213 -10.81 -8.79 28.84
N ASN A 214 -9.83 -8.04 28.34
CA ASN A 214 -10.08 -6.79 27.63
C ASN A 214 -10.99 -7.14 26.44
N GLU A 215 -12.30 -7.02 26.61
CA GLU A 215 -13.25 -7.13 25.51
C GLU A 215 -12.94 -6.00 24.52
N GLU A 216 -12.74 -6.35 23.25
CA GLU A 216 -12.49 -5.33 22.24
C GLU A 216 -13.72 -4.43 22.12
N PRO A 217 -13.57 -3.10 22.15
CA PRO A 217 -14.68 -2.21 21.92
C PRO A 217 -15.30 -2.48 20.54
N SER A 218 -16.63 -2.58 20.52
CA SER A 218 -17.42 -3.11 19.40
C SER A 218 -18.30 -2.06 18.74
N PHE A 219 -18.71 -1.01 19.47
CA PHE A 219 -19.69 -0.03 18.98
C PHE A 219 -19.07 1.04 18.08
N ILE A 220 -19.79 1.46 17.05
CA ILE A 220 -19.35 2.49 16.10
C ILE A 220 -20.36 3.64 16.12
N LEU A 221 -19.88 4.86 16.34
CA LEU A 221 -20.71 6.06 16.32
C LEU A 221 -20.42 6.89 15.07
N ASN A 222 -21.46 7.31 14.38
CA ASN A 222 -21.40 8.26 13.27
C ASN A 222 -22.30 9.45 13.60
N VAL A 223 -21.71 10.64 13.73
CA VAL A 223 -22.42 11.83 14.19
C VAL A 223 -22.36 12.88 13.08
N ALA A 224 -23.49 13.18 12.45
CA ALA A 224 -23.58 14.27 11.49
C ALA A 224 -23.90 15.58 12.22
N VAL A 225 -23.14 16.64 11.93
CA VAL A 225 -23.33 17.96 12.54
C VAL A 225 -23.38 19.02 11.45
N ARG A 226 -24.40 19.86 11.51
CA ARG A 226 -24.55 21.01 10.61
C ARG A 226 -23.71 22.19 11.08
N LEU A 227 -23.01 22.82 10.12
CA LEU A 227 -22.19 24.00 10.32
C LEU A 227 -22.73 25.18 9.50
N ASN A 228 -22.62 26.38 10.07
CA ASN A 228 -23.14 27.62 9.48
C ASN A 228 -22.19 28.24 8.44
N HIS A 229 -20.89 28.07 8.63
CA HIS A 229 -19.84 28.60 7.76
C HIS A 229 -18.72 27.58 7.58
N GLU A 230 -17.95 27.73 6.51
CA GLU A 230 -16.75 26.92 6.32
C GLU A 230 -15.67 27.36 7.29
N SER A 231 -15.07 26.40 7.99
CA SER A 231 -13.96 26.62 8.91
C SER A 231 -12.77 25.75 8.49
N ASP A 232 -11.58 26.14 8.94
CA ASP A 232 -10.34 25.40 8.71
C ASP A 232 -10.41 24.00 9.35
N ASP A 233 -9.82 23.01 8.68
CA ASP A 233 -9.86 21.61 9.11
C ASP A 233 -9.18 21.42 10.47
N LYS A 234 -8.15 22.23 10.79
CA LYS A 234 -7.47 22.18 12.09
C LYS A 234 -8.40 22.64 13.21
N HIS A 235 -9.17 23.70 12.98
CA HIS A 235 -10.13 24.20 13.95
C HIS A 235 -11.26 23.20 14.18
N LEU A 236 -11.84 22.66 13.10
CA LEU A 236 -12.90 21.66 13.18
C LEU A 236 -12.44 20.38 13.88
N SER A 237 -11.23 19.92 13.59
CA SER A 237 -10.62 18.79 14.28
C SER A 237 -10.46 19.06 15.78
N CYS A 238 -10.04 20.27 16.18
CA CYS A 238 -9.88 20.66 17.57
C CYS A 238 -11.21 20.61 18.32
N CYS A 239 -12.28 21.17 17.74
CA CYS A 239 -13.61 21.14 18.35
C CYS A 239 -14.15 19.70 18.53
N CYS A 240 -13.94 18.84 17.53
CA CYS A 240 -14.33 17.42 17.64
C CYS A 240 -13.50 16.69 18.71
N GLU A 241 -12.20 16.97 18.79
CA GLU A 241 -11.31 16.39 19.79
C GLU A 241 -11.68 16.84 21.21
N GLU A 242 -11.92 18.13 21.42
CA GLU A 242 -12.41 18.69 22.69
C GLU A 242 -13.70 18.00 23.14
N PHE A 243 -14.65 17.80 22.22
CA PHE A 243 -15.88 17.06 22.51
C PHE A 243 -15.61 15.62 22.95
N CYS A 244 -14.75 14.89 22.23
CA CYS A 244 -14.37 13.52 22.57
C CYS A 244 -13.66 13.43 23.92
N GLN A 245 -12.77 14.37 24.23
CA GLN A 245 -12.05 14.41 25.50
C GLN A 245 -12.97 14.75 26.67
N ALA A 246 -13.93 15.68 26.49
CA ALA A 246 -14.94 16.00 27.50
C ALA A 246 -15.83 14.80 27.86
N HIS A 247 -16.07 13.88 26.91
CA HIS A 247 -16.93 12.70 27.08
C HIS A 247 -16.17 11.37 27.09
N LEU A 248 -14.86 11.39 27.37
CA LEU A 248 -13.98 10.24 27.26
C LEU A 248 -14.41 9.06 28.14
N ASP A 249 -14.85 9.34 29.36
CA ASP A 249 -15.28 8.32 30.33
C ASP A 249 -16.56 7.62 29.87
N SER A 250 -17.52 8.35 29.32
CA SER A 250 -18.71 7.79 28.70
C SER A 250 -18.35 6.93 27.49
N LEU A 251 -17.51 7.44 26.57
CA LEU A 251 -17.09 6.67 25.39
C LEU A 251 -16.40 5.34 25.76
N LYS A 252 -15.60 5.33 26.83
CA LYS A 252 -14.97 4.11 27.36
C LYS A 252 -15.96 3.19 28.05
N LYS A 253 -16.87 3.73 28.87
CA LYS A 253 -17.89 2.96 29.60
C LYS A 253 -18.78 2.14 28.66
N PHE A 254 -19.15 2.70 27.51
CA PHE A 254 -20.00 2.05 26.51
C PHE A 254 -19.20 1.28 25.44
N SER A 255 -17.91 1.02 25.65
CA SER A 255 -17.08 0.22 24.72
C SER A 255 -17.12 0.71 23.27
N VAL A 256 -17.13 2.04 23.06
CA VAL A 256 -17.11 2.64 21.73
C VAL A 256 -15.75 2.42 21.08
N ARG A 257 -15.75 1.81 19.88
CA ARG A 257 -14.55 1.52 19.09
C ARG A 257 -14.05 2.76 18.36
N ARG A 258 -14.98 3.52 17.77
CA ARG A 258 -14.71 4.77 17.04
C ARG A 258 -15.93 5.67 17.04
N ILE A 259 -15.68 6.97 16.97
CA ILE A 259 -16.67 8.00 16.65
C ILE A 259 -16.19 8.76 15.41
N THR A 260 -17.09 8.95 14.44
CA THR A 260 -16.83 9.68 13.20
C THR A 260 -17.76 10.88 13.12
N PHE A 261 -17.20 12.08 13.05
CA PHE A 261 -17.97 13.30 12.81
C PHE A 261 -18.08 13.56 11.31
N VAL A 262 -19.30 13.76 10.83
CA VAL A 262 -19.63 14.14 9.46
C VAL A 262 -20.10 15.59 9.49
N LEU A 263 -19.19 16.52 9.21
CA LEU A 263 -19.47 17.95 9.30
C LEU A 263 -20.00 18.47 7.96
N LEU A 264 -21.19 19.07 8.03
CA LEU A 264 -21.98 19.45 6.86
C LEU A 264 -22.05 20.98 6.74
N VAL A 265 -21.41 21.52 5.70
CA VAL A 265 -21.46 22.94 5.35
C VAL A 265 -22.22 23.08 4.03
N LYS A 266 -23.09 24.08 3.95
CA LYS A 266 -23.91 24.33 2.76
C LYS A 266 -23.05 24.51 1.52
N TYR A 267 -23.35 23.75 0.47
CA TYR A 267 -22.64 23.77 -0.83
C TYR A 267 -21.17 23.34 -0.81
N CYS A 268 -20.72 22.68 0.26
CA CYS A 268 -19.37 22.14 0.38
C CYS A 268 -19.42 20.62 0.53
N HIS A 269 -18.32 19.96 0.18
CA HIS A 269 -18.21 18.52 0.44
C HIS A 269 -18.19 18.22 1.95
N PRO A 270 -18.82 17.12 2.38
CA PRO A 270 -18.82 16.72 3.78
C PRO A 270 -17.40 16.43 4.25
N LYS A 271 -17.06 16.98 5.42
CA LYS A 271 -15.77 16.76 6.06
C LYS A 271 -15.88 15.64 7.10
N TYR A 272 -14.93 14.72 7.10
CA TYR A 272 -14.95 13.54 7.97
C TYR A 272 -13.78 13.60 8.95
N PHE A 273 -14.07 13.43 10.24
CA PHE A 273 -13.07 13.37 11.31
C PHE A 273 -13.32 12.14 12.16
N THR A 274 -12.34 11.24 12.26
CA THR A 274 -12.50 9.95 12.94
C THR A 274 -11.62 9.86 14.17
N PHE A 275 -12.19 9.47 15.30
CA PHE A 275 -11.52 9.32 16.59
C PHE A 275 -11.70 7.88 17.08
N ARG A 276 -10.64 7.24 17.56
CA ARG A 276 -10.66 5.80 17.91
C ARG A 276 -10.20 5.54 19.33
N ALA A 277 -10.81 4.55 19.97
CA ALA A 277 -10.48 4.15 21.33
C ALA A 277 -9.00 3.77 21.51
N ARG A 278 -8.42 3.05 20.54
CA ARG A 278 -7.01 2.61 20.62
C ARG A 278 -6.00 3.75 20.66
N ASP A 279 -6.39 4.92 20.15
CA ASP A 279 -5.57 6.12 20.08
C ASP A 279 -5.99 7.14 21.15
N GLY A 280 -6.76 6.71 22.17
CA GLY A 280 -7.24 7.59 23.25
C GLY A 280 -8.28 8.62 22.79
N PHE A 281 -9.01 8.33 21.71
CA PHE A 281 -9.91 9.27 21.03
C PHE A 281 -9.21 10.56 20.60
N ILE A 282 -7.94 10.45 20.18
CA ILE A 282 -7.25 11.45 19.35
C ILE A 282 -7.59 11.16 17.89
N GLU A 283 -7.65 12.20 17.07
CA GLU A 283 -8.00 12.09 15.64
C GLU A 283 -7.04 11.15 14.90
N ASP A 284 -7.59 10.15 14.22
CA ASP A 284 -6.84 9.41 13.20
C ASP A 284 -6.91 10.12 11.84
N ARG A 285 -5.87 10.93 11.59
CA ARG A 285 -5.69 11.68 10.34
C ARG A 285 -5.64 10.82 9.09
N ILE A 286 -5.35 9.52 9.20
CA ILE A 286 -5.40 8.60 8.05
C ILE A 286 -6.81 8.52 7.45
N TYR A 287 -7.84 8.72 8.27
CA TYR A 287 -9.24 8.67 7.85
C TYR A 287 -9.85 10.08 7.70
N ARG A 288 -9.03 11.13 7.69
CA ARG A 288 -9.55 12.49 7.46
C ARG A 288 -10.16 12.59 6.06
N HIS A 289 -11.35 13.18 5.99
CA HIS A 289 -12.17 13.29 4.76
C HIS A 289 -12.49 11.95 4.09
N LEU A 290 -12.39 10.85 4.84
CA LEU A 290 -12.67 9.51 4.38
C LEU A 290 -13.61 8.81 5.35
N GLU A 291 -14.78 8.42 4.87
CA GLU A 291 -15.70 7.59 5.64
C GLU A 291 -15.02 6.23 5.98
N PRO A 292 -14.82 5.89 7.27
CA PRO A 292 -14.05 4.71 7.66
C PRO A 292 -14.62 3.38 7.17
N SER A 293 -15.91 3.33 6.87
CA SER A 293 -16.57 2.17 6.29
C SER A 293 -16.10 1.92 4.85
N LEU A 294 -15.87 2.99 4.08
CA LEU A 294 -15.32 2.94 2.72
C LEU A 294 -13.80 2.75 2.71
N ALA A 295 -13.10 3.12 3.76
CA ALA A 295 -11.65 2.97 3.86
C ALA A 295 -11.15 1.53 3.70
N PHE A 296 -11.99 0.53 4.02
CA PHE A 296 -11.70 -0.88 3.72
C PHE A 296 -11.45 -1.12 2.23
N GLN A 297 -12.20 -0.45 1.36
CA GLN A 297 -12.05 -0.53 -0.09
C GLN A 297 -10.75 0.10 -0.59
N LEU A 298 -10.10 0.96 0.21
CA LEU A 298 -8.78 1.50 -0.10
C LEU A 298 -7.65 0.55 0.32
N GLU A 299 -7.92 -0.56 1.02
CA GLU A 299 -6.92 -1.56 1.41
C GLU A 299 -5.69 -0.98 2.15
N ILE A 300 -5.95 -0.01 3.04
CA ILE A 300 -4.90 0.69 3.81
C ILE A 300 -4.04 -0.30 4.62
N ASN A 301 -4.60 -1.45 5.00
CA ASN A 301 -3.90 -2.54 5.69
C ASN A 301 -2.70 -3.10 4.91
N ARG A 302 -2.72 -3.03 3.58
CA ARG A 302 -1.58 -3.48 2.76
C ARG A 302 -0.37 -2.56 2.91
N MET A 303 -0.54 -1.34 3.39
CA MET A 303 0.55 -0.40 3.69
C MET A 303 1.06 -0.51 5.14
N SER A 304 0.68 -1.56 5.88
CA SER A 304 1.00 -1.73 7.31
C SER A 304 2.50 -1.80 7.64
N THR A 305 3.36 -2.06 6.66
CA THR A 305 4.83 -2.01 6.74
C THR A 305 5.39 -0.60 6.78
N TYR A 306 4.55 0.42 6.57
CA TYR A 306 4.91 1.85 6.61
C TYR A 306 4.24 2.55 7.79
N ASN A 307 4.89 3.59 8.30
CA ASN A 307 4.27 4.66 9.07
C ASN A 307 3.70 5.66 8.08
N LEU A 308 2.38 5.83 8.09
CA LEU A 308 1.68 6.66 7.12
C LEU A 308 1.45 8.06 7.66
N GLU A 309 1.56 9.04 6.78
CA GLU A 309 1.20 10.44 6.99
C GLU A 309 0.23 10.83 5.87
N ALA A 310 -1.02 11.15 6.22
CA ALA A 310 -2.01 11.59 5.24
C ALA A 310 -1.70 13.03 4.81
N LEU A 311 -1.63 13.25 3.50
CA LEU A 311 -1.37 14.55 2.91
C LEU A 311 -2.69 15.17 2.41
N PRO A 312 -2.92 16.47 2.63
CA PRO A 312 -4.11 17.14 2.13
C PRO A 312 -4.10 17.17 0.61
N THR A 313 -5.23 16.87 -0.01
CA THR A 313 -5.44 16.90 -1.45
C THR A 313 -6.51 17.92 -1.82
N SER A 314 -6.41 18.49 -3.02
CA SER A 314 -7.45 19.41 -3.51
C SER A 314 -8.74 18.66 -3.84
N ASN A 315 -8.59 17.43 -4.35
CA ASN A 315 -9.69 16.51 -4.61
C ASN A 315 -9.85 15.49 -3.47
N GLN A 316 -10.93 15.63 -2.69
CA GLN A 316 -11.23 14.76 -1.55
C GLN A 316 -11.50 13.28 -1.92
N LYS A 317 -11.65 12.95 -3.21
CA LYS A 317 -11.71 11.55 -3.69
C LYS A 317 -10.33 10.88 -3.78
N MET A 318 -9.27 11.68 -3.77
CA MET A 318 -7.89 11.22 -3.80
C MET A 318 -7.35 11.19 -2.38
N HIS A 319 -6.93 10.01 -1.94
CA HIS A 319 -6.28 9.84 -0.65
C HIS A 319 -4.79 9.60 -0.89
N LEU A 320 -4.00 10.61 -0.54
CA LEU A 320 -2.56 10.59 -0.70
C LEU A 320 -1.89 10.37 0.66
N TYR A 321 -0.98 9.40 0.72
CA TYR A 321 -0.23 9.08 1.92
C TYR A 321 1.28 9.10 1.65
N LEU A 322 2.04 9.75 2.50
CA LEU A 322 3.48 9.57 2.59
C LEU A 322 3.78 8.40 3.53
N GLY A 323 4.32 7.31 3.00
CA GLY A 323 4.75 6.15 3.76
C GLY A 323 6.23 6.20 4.08
N LYS A 324 6.58 6.06 5.36
CA LYS A 324 7.95 5.90 5.87
C LYS A 324 8.13 4.46 6.32
N ALA A 325 9.00 3.69 5.67
CA ALA A 325 9.14 2.26 5.98
C ALA A 325 9.51 2.03 7.45
N LYS A 326 8.86 1.04 8.07
CA LYS A 326 9.20 0.60 9.43
C LYS A 326 10.48 -0.21 9.36
N VAL A 327 11.56 0.30 9.96
CA VAL A 327 12.83 -0.44 10.05
C VAL A 327 12.61 -1.69 10.89
N ARG A 328 12.79 -2.88 10.30
CA ARG A 328 12.84 -4.14 11.04
C ARG A 328 14.22 -4.26 11.70
N ARG A 329 14.27 -4.66 12.97
CA ARG A 329 15.51 -5.20 13.56
C ARG A 329 15.92 -6.40 12.70
N GLN A 330 17.05 -6.32 12.00
CA GLN A 330 17.73 -7.55 11.61
C GLN A 330 18.18 -8.21 12.91
N PHE A 331 17.57 -9.35 13.22
CA PHE A 331 17.99 -10.21 14.31
C PHE A 331 19.37 -10.75 13.95
N LYS A 332 20.42 -10.05 14.37
CA LYS A 332 21.72 -10.68 14.64
C LYS A 332 21.68 -11.10 16.10
N ASP A 333 21.87 -12.40 16.30
CA ASP A 333 21.99 -13.13 17.55
C ASP A 333 20.68 -13.52 18.29
N THR A 334 20.42 -14.83 18.25
CA THR A 334 19.47 -15.57 19.07
C THR A 334 19.87 -15.51 20.55
N SER A 335 19.14 -14.71 21.33
CA SER A 335 18.86 -14.98 22.74
C SER A 335 17.53 -14.31 23.11
N TRP A 336 16.47 -15.12 23.12
CA TRP A 336 15.15 -14.75 23.65
C TRP A 336 15.21 -15.05 25.16
N ILE A 337 14.79 -14.18 26.07
CA ILE A 337 13.40 -14.01 26.49
C ILE A 337 13.42 -12.78 27.42
N PHE A 338 12.63 -11.73 27.14
CA PHE A 338 11.73 -11.03 28.08
C PHE A 338 11.10 -9.78 27.42
N HIS A 339 9.76 -9.80 27.36
CA HIS A 339 8.81 -8.67 27.30
C HIS A 339 9.04 -7.51 26.31
N GLY A 340 8.30 -7.56 25.20
CA GLY A 340 7.05 -6.79 25.15
C GLY A 340 7.12 -5.26 25.09
N ILE A 341 8.09 -4.64 24.41
CA ILE A 341 7.96 -3.25 23.93
C ILE A 341 8.47 -3.18 22.49
N ARG A 342 7.57 -2.86 21.55
CA ARG A 342 7.89 -2.55 20.14
C ARG A 342 8.64 -1.21 20.08
N GLY A 343 9.93 -1.23 20.42
CA GLY A 343 10.83 -0.11 20.24
C GLY A 343 11.35 -0.04 18.80
N VAL A 344 11.12 1.09 18.15
CA VAL A 344 11.84 1.51 16.93
C VAL A 344 13.33 1.53 17.26
N ALA A 345 14.18 0.93 16.41
CA ALA A 345 15.63 1.05 16.55
C ALA A 345 16.03 2.51 16.38
N LYS A 346 16.33 3.22 17.49
CA LYS A 346 16.94 4.55 17.44
C LYS A 346 18.33 4.39 16.81
N GLY A 347 18.53 4.91 15.60
CA GLY A 347 19.85 5.07 14.99
C GLY A 347 19.99 4.61 13.53
N GLN A 348 19.08 3.78 13.01
CA GLN A 348 19.12 3.42 11.59
C GLN A 348 18.21 4.35 10.78
N GLU A 349 18.80 5.09 9.85
CA GLU A 349 18.03 5.95 8.95
C GLU A 349 17.04 5.13 8.12
N VAL A 350 15.79 5.60 8.05
CA VAL A 350 14.81 5.07 7.10
C VAL A 350 15.29 5.45 5.70
N THR A 351 15.47 4.46 4.83
CA THR A 351 15.89 4.67 3.43
C THR A 351 14.70 4.63 2.46
N ASP A 352 13.61 3.95 2.83
CA ASP A 352 12.44 3.75 1.97
C ASP A 352 11.29 4.70 2.35
N TYR A 353 11.08 5.67 1.46
CA TYR A 353 9.94 6.59 1.47
C TYR A 353 9.15 6.41 0.18
N ARG A 354 7.83 6.41 0.27
CA ARG A 354 6.94 6.28 -0.88
C ARG A 354 5.72 7.16 -0.74
N PHE A 355 5.26 7.71 -1.85
CA PHE A 355 3.89 8.21 -1.95
C PHE A 355 2.95 7.09 -2.38
N PHE A 356 1.84 6.96 -1.68
CA PHE A 356 0.73 6.07 -2.02
C PHE A 356 -0.49 6.91 -2.34
N VAL A 357 -0.94 6.89 -3.59
CA VAL A 357 -2.22 7.48 -3.99
C VAL A 357 -3.26 6.39 -4.06
N ARG A 358 -4.42 6.62 -3.45
CA ARG A 358 -5.53 5.69 -3.49
C ARG A 358 -6.84 6.39 -3.81
N SER A 359 -7.66 5.80 -4.67
CA SER A 359 -8.99 6.33 -4.98
C SER A 359 -10.03 5.23 -5.23
N ILE A 360 -11.28 5.57 -4.94
CA ILE A 360 -12.46 4.72 -5.17
C ILE A 360 -13.27 5.33 -6.30
N ILE A 361 -13.54 4.50 -7.30
CA ILE A 361 -14.27 4.84 -8.52
C ILE A 361 -15.65 4.23 -8.39
N ARG A 362 -16.67 5.07 -8.50
CA ARG A 362 -18.08 4.69 -8.39
C ARG A 362 -18.78 5.07 -9.70
N HIS A 363 -19.74 4.24 -10.11
CA HIS A 363 -20.55 4.48 -11.29
C HIS A 363 -21.45 5.68 -11.01
N SER A 364 -21.67 6.54 -11.99
CA SER A 364 -22.91 7.33 -12.01
C SER A 364 -24.05 6.35 -12.32
N ASP A 365 -25.00 6.13 -11.41
CA ASP A 365 -26.01 5.06 -11.45
C ASP A 365 -26.93 4.99 -12.71
N LEU A 366 -26.61 5.67 -13.82
CA LEU A 366 -27.45 5.92 -14.99
C LEU A 366 -26.80 5.59 -16.36
N VAL A 367 -25.67 4.89 -16.45
CA VAL A 367 -25.04 4.56 -17.75
C VAL A 367 -25.48 3.18 -18.28
N THR A 368 -25.89 3.12 -19.55
CA THR A 368 -26.36 1.93 -20.28
C THR A 368 -25.27 0.88 -20.52
N LYS A 369 -25.67 -0.36 -20.86
CA LYS A 369 -24.78 -1.54 -21.00
C LYS A 369 -23.61 -1.32 -21.97
N GLU A 370 -23.83 -0.65 -23.10
CA GLU A 370 -22.81 -0.41 -24.12
C GLU A 370 -21.81 0.70 -23.72
N ALA A 371 -22.22 1.64 -22.89
CA ALA A 371 -21.37 2.77 -22.44
C ALA A 371 -20.46 2.43 -21.25
N SER A 372 -20.47 1.19 -20.75
CA SER A 372 -19.78 0.80 -19.52
C SER A 372 -18.26 0.66 -19.63
N PHE A 373 -17.71 0.25 -20.78
CA PHE A 373 -16.26 0.14 -20.98
C PHE A 373 -15.61 1.49 -21.28
N GLU A 374 -16.15 2.23 -22.25
CA GLU A 374 -15.61 3.54 -22.62
C GLU A 374 -15.68 4.53 -21.45
N TYR A 375 -16.79 4.52 -20.69
CA TYR A 375 -16.89 5.27 -19.45
C TYR A 375 -15.78 4.89 -18.46
N MET A 376 -15.55 3.60 -18.23
CA MET A 376 -14.52 3.13 -17.31
C MET A 376 -13.12 3.55 -17.74
N GLN A 377 -12.83 3.47 -19.04
CA GLN A 377 -11.55 3.90 -19.59
C GLN A 377 -11.36 5.40 -19.38
N ASN A 378 -12.37 6.22 -19.72
CA ASN A 378 -12.31 7.67 -19.57
C ASN A 378 -12.23 8.10 -18.10
N GLU A 379 -12.99 7.47 -17.21
CA GLU A 379 -12.94 7.74 -15.77
C GLU A 379 -11.64 7.27 -15.14
N GLY A 380 -11.12 6.12 -15.56
CA GLY A 380 -9.81 5.62 -15.15
C GLY A 380 -8.68 6.55 -15.57
N GLU A 381 -8.73 7.03 -16.81
CA GLU A 381 -7.76 7.98 -17.36
C GLU A 381 -7.84 9.33 -16.64
N ARG A 382 -9.05 9.87 -16.42
CA ARG A 382 -9.28 11.10 -15.65
C ARG A 382 -8.68 10.99 -14.24
N LEU A 383 -8.95 9.91 -13.53
CA LEU A 383 -8.46 9.71 -12.16
C LEU A 383 -6.96 9.42 -12.11
N LEU A 384 -6.39 8.76 -13.13
CA LEU A 384 -4.93 8.63 -13.24
C LEU A 384 -4.27 9.99 -13.38
N LEU A 385 -4.81 10.88 -14.22
CA LEU A 385 -4.29 12.23 -14.39
C LEU A 385 -4.41 13.05 -13.10
N GLU A 386 -5.56 13.02 -12.44
CA GLU A 386 -5.77 13.69 -11.14
C GLU A 386 -4.81 13.15 -10.07
N ALA A 387 -4.57 11.83 -10.03
CA ALA A 387 -3.60 11.23 -9.13
C ALA A 387 -2.18 11.72 -9.39
N MET A 388 -1.82 11.92 -10.67
CA MET A 388 -0.51 12.45 -11.06
C MET A 388 -0.37 13.94 -10.72
N ASP A 389 -1.44 14.73 -10.87
CA ASP A 389 -1.47 16.14 -10.48
C ASP A 389 -1.28 16.30 -8.96
N GLU A 390 -2.01 15.52 -8.15
CA GLU A 390 -1.86 15.53 -6.69
C GLU A 390 -0.47 15.03 -6.26
N LEU A 391 0.12 14.06 -6.97
CA LEU A 391 1.51 13.66 -6.74
C LEU A 391 2.49 14.78 -7.07
N GLU A 392 2.31 15.51 -8.17
CA GLU A 392 3.15 16.66 -8.52
C GLU A 392 3.13 17.73 -7.42
N VAL A 393 1.96 18.00 -6.84
CA VAL A 393 1.82 18.89 -5.68
C VAL A 393 2.54 18.30 -4.46
N ALA A 394 2.42 16.99 -4.22
CA ALA A 394 3.09 16.28 -3.13
C ALA A 394 4.63 16.38 -3.18
N PHE A 395 5.22 16.59 -4.36
CA PHE A 395 6.67 16.78 -4.50
C PHE A 395 7.18 18.08 -3.86
N SER A 396 6.29 18.99 -3.45
CA SER A 396 6.63 20.14 -2.59
C SER A 396 6.99 19.75 -1.15
N HIS A 397 6.62 18.53 -0.71
CA HIS A 397 6.91 18.05 0.63
C HIS A 397 8.44 17.89 0.86
N PRO A 398 8.99 18.28 2.03
CA PRO A 398 10.45 18.24 2.26
C PRO A 398 11.11 16.86 2.03
N LEU A 399 10.37 15.79 2.34
CA LEU A 399 10.83 14.40 2.17
C LEU A 399 10.61 13.84 0.76
N ALA A 400 9.96 14.57 -0.15
CA ALA A 400 9.63 14.08 -1.49
C ALA A 400 10.87 13.66 -2.28
N LYS A 401 12.00 14.36 -2.13
CA LYS A 401 13.26 14.03 -2.81
C LYS A 401 13.77 12.62 -2.47
N ARG A 402 13.44 12.12 -1.28
CA ARG A 402 13.79 10.77 -0.80
C ARG A 402 12.81 9.70 -1.26
N THR A 403 11.66 10.08 -1.85
CA THR A 403 10.65 9.12 -2.29
C THR A 403 11.07 8.40 -3.56
N ASP A 404 10.77 7.11 -3.64
CA ASP A 404 10.92 6.30 -4.84
C ASP A 404 10.04 5.04 -4.71
N CYS A 405 9.75 4.35 -5.81
CA CYS A 405 8.72 3.30 -5.88
C CYS A 405 7.32 3.80 -5.46
N ASN A 406 6.93 5.00 -5.87
CA ASN A 406 5.60 5.53 -5.62
C ASN A 406 4.53 4.61 -6.22
N HIS A 407 3.35 4.58 -5.59
CA HIS A 407 2.31 3.59 -5.86
C HIS A 407 0.96 4.26 -6.07
N ILE A 408 0.23 3.81 -7.11
CA ILE A 408 -1.13 4.24 -7.39
C ILE A 408 -2.08 3.04 -7.26
N PHE A 409 -3.14 3.19 -6.47
CA PHE A 409 -4.20 2.21 -6.32
C PHE A 409 -5.56 2.80 -6.72
N LEU A 410 -6.19 2.21 -7.73
CA LEU A 410 -7.53 2.60 -8.17
C LEU A 410 -8.50 1.43 -7.97
N ASN A 411 -9.62 1.69 -7.29
CA ASN A 411 -10.63 0.67 -7.03
C ASN A 411 -11.96 1.01 -7.73
N PHE A 412 -12.27 0.29 -8.80
CA PHE A 412 -13.58 0.33 -9.45
C PHE A 412 -14.56 -0.59 -8.72
N VAL A 413 -15.42 0.04 -7.94
CA VAL A 413 -16.51 -0.65 -7.21
C VAL A 413 -17.58 -1.24 -8.14
N PRO A 414 -18.02 -0.56 -9.22
CA PRO A 414 -19.08 -1.05 -10.10
C PRO A 414 -18.71 -2.35 -10.80
N CYS A 415 -19.69 -3.25 -10.93
CA CYS A 415 -19.51 -4.50 -11.68
C CYS A 415 -19.87 -4.32 -13.16
N VAL A 416 -18.88 -4.46 -14.04
CA VAL A 416 -19.01 -4.24 -15.49
C VAL A 416 -19.00 -5.56 -16.27
N ILE A 417 -19.71 -5.61 -17.39
CA ILE A 417 -19.72 -6.80 -18.26
C ILE A 417 -18.55 -6.67 -19.25
N MET A 418 -17.51 -7.49 -19.09
CA MET A 418 -16.28 -7.35 -19.89
C MET A 418 -15.41 -8.59 -19.90
N ASP A 419 -14.61 -8.73 -20.95
CA ASP A 419 -13.50 -9.66 -21.01
C ASP A 419 -12.25 -9.08 -20.29
N PRO A 420 -11.63 -9.82 -19.37
CA PRO A 420 -10.38 -9.44 -18.70
C PRO A 420 -9.24 -9.00 -19.65
N SER A 421 -9.13 -9.61 -20.83
CA SER A 421 -8.07 -9.28 -21.80
C SER A 421 -8.15 -7.83 -22.31
N LYS A 422 -9.37 -7.29 -22.46
CA LYS A 422 -9.61 -5.88 -22.86
C LYS A 422 -9.14 -4.89 -21.79
N ILE A 423 -9.23 -5.27 -20.52
CA ILE A 423 -8.75 -4.45 -19.40
C ILE A 423 -7.22 -4.32 -19.48
N GLU A 424 -6.53 -5.45 -19.71
CA GLU A 424 -5.08 -5.47 -19.83
C GLU A 424 -4.59 -4.58 -20.99
N GLU A 425 -5.20 -4.72 -22.17
CA GLU A 425 -4.84 -3.94 -23.36
C GLU A 425 -5.06 -2.43 -23.16
N SER A 426 -6.23 -2.05 -22.65
CA SER A 426 -6.60 -0.65 -22.40
C SER A 426 -5.65 0.02 -21.40
N VAL A 427 -5.39 -0.65 -20.27
CA VAL A 427 -4.50 -0.12 -19.23
C VAL A 427 -3.05 -0.08 -19.71
N ARG A 428 -2.58 -1.10 -20.44
CA ARG A 428 -1.24 -1.09 -21.04
C ARG A 428 -1.05 0.10 -21.98
N SER A 429 -2.02 0.37 -22.85
CA SER A 429 -2.01 1.52 -23.77
C SER A 429 -1.93 2.86 -23.01
N MET A 430 -2.74 3.00 -21.95
CA MET A 430 -2.75 4.18 -21.09
C MET A 430 -1.41 4.41 -20.36
N VAL A 431 -0.83 3.36 -19.76
CA VAL A 431 0.45 3.47 -19.04
C VAL A 431 1.59 3.80 -19.99
N LEU A 432 1.62 3.23 -21.21
CA LEU A 432 2.63 3.57 -22.22
C LEU A 432 2.51 5.02 -22.70
N ARG A 433 1.28 5.54 -22.83
CA ARG A 433 1.02 6.94 -23.21
C ARG A 433 1.55 7.92 -22.16
N TYR A 434 1.35 7.62 -20.87
CA TYR A 434 1.76 8.50 -19.76
C TYR A 434 3.09 8.10 -19.11
N GLY A 435 3.80 7.12 -19.68
CA GLY A 435 5.04 6.55 -19.15
C GLY A 435 6.09 7.59 -18.75
N PRO A 436 6.42 8.60 -19.58
CA PRO A 436 7.40 9.62 -19.22
C PRO A 436 7.04 10.42 -17.96
N ARG A 437 5.75 10.72 -17.77
CA ARG A 437 5.27 11.49 -16.61
C ARG A 437 5.22 10.61 -15.36
N LEU A 438 4.77 9.35 -15.48
CA LEU A 438 4.81 8.36 -14.40
C LEU A 438 6.25 8.10 -13.92
N TRP A 439 7.20 8.02 -14.86
CA TRP A 439 8.63 7.86 -14.56
C TRP A 439 9.19 9.06 -13.80
N LYS A 440 8.89 10.29 -14.23
CA LYS A 440 9.27 11.52 -13.53
C LYS A 440 8.74 11.54 -12.09
N LEU A 441 7.52 11.05 -11.89
CA LEU A 441 6.87 10.93 -10.58
C LEU A 441 7.31 9.69 -9.78
N ARG A 442 8.28 8.91 -10.30
CA ARG A 442 8.81 7.69 -9.68
C ARG A 442 7.72 6.67 -9.35
N VAL A 443 6.65 6.63 -10.15
CA VAL A 443 5.56 5.65 -10.02
C VAL A 443 6.00 4.36 -10.71
N LEU A 444 6.52 3.42 -9.91
CA LEU A 444 7.04 2.14 -10.41
C LEU A 444 6.03 1.00 -10.28
N GLN A 445 4.99 1.17 -9.46
CA GLN A 445 3.95 0.18 -9.26
C GLN A 445 2.57 0.83 -9.30
N ALA A 446 1.61 0.15 -9.93
CA ALA A 446 0.21 0.55 -9.90
C ALA A 446 -0.69 -0.68 -9.80
N GLU A 447 -1.82 -0.52 -9.14
CA GLU A 447 -2.79 -1.58 -8.93
C GLU A 447 -4.19 -1.07 -9.24
N LEU A 448 -4.93 -1.89 -9.99
CA LEU A 448 -6.31 -1.63 -10.36
C LEU A 448 -7.18 -2.78 -9.87
N LYS A 449 -8.19 -2.47 -9.04
CA LYS A 449 -9.25 -3.42 -8.67
C LYS A 449 -10.47 -3.15 -9.53
N ILE A 450 -11.06 -4.19 -10.08
CA ILE A 450 -12.30 -4.08 -10.84
C ILE A 450 -13.16 -5.32 -10.65
N ASN A 451 -14.46 -5.10 -10.51
CA ASN A 451 -15.45 -6.16 -10.50
C ASN A 451 -15.96 -6.38 -11.93
N ILE A 452 -15.85 -7.60 -12.45
CA ILE A 452 -16.36 -7.92 -13.79
C ILE A 452 -17.32 -9.10 -13.78
N ARG A 453 -18.11 -9.21 -14.83
CA ARG A 453 -18.90 -10.39 -15.16
C ARG A 453 -18.75 -10.66 -16.66
N THR A 454 -18.67 -11.92 -17.08
CA THR A 454 -18.52 -12.27 -18.50
C THR A 454 -19.85 -12.18 -19.26
N SER A 455 -20.96 -12.46 -18.56
CA SER A 455 -22.32 -12.32 -19.06
C SER A 455 -23.25 -11.72 -17.99
N PRO A 456 -24.43 -11.20 -18.34
CA PRO A 456 -25.37 -10.64 -17.37
C PRO A 456 -25.77 -11.59 -16.22
N SER A 457 -25.80 -12.90 -16.50
CA SER A 457 -26.13 -13.97 -15.55
C SER A 457 -24.92 -14.61 -14.87
N SER A 458 -23.70 -14.27 -15.30
CA SER A 458 -22.48 -14.81 -14.70
C SER A 458 -22.22 -14.22 -13.30
N LYS A 459 -21.51 -14.99 -12.47
CA LYS A 459 -21.08 -14.53 -11.15
C LYS A 459 -20.11 -13.36 -11.28
N ASN A 460 -20.15 -12.45 -10.31
CA ASN A 460 -19.17 -11.37 -10.20
C ASN A 460 -17.78 -11.95 -9.88
N ILE A 461 -16.78 -11.50 -10.62
CA ILE A 461 -15.38 -11.89 -10.47
C ILE A 461 -14.57 -10.62 -10.17
N PRO A 462 -14.03 -10.47 -8.95
CA PRO A 462 -13.09 -9.41 -8.65
C PRO A 462 -11.75 -9.71 -9.32
N ILE A 463 -11.36 -8.84 -10.23
CA ILE A 463 -10.08 -8.87 -10.94
C ILE A 463 -9.17 -7.80 -10.37
N ARG A 464 -7.90 -8.18 -10.18
CA ARG A 464 -6.82 -7.28 -9.83
C ARG A 464 -5.78 -7.28 -10.95
N LEU A 465 -5.52 -6.10 -11.48
CA LEU A 465 -4.43 -5.84 -12.41
C LEU A 465 -3.29 -5.17 -11.65
N CYS A 466 -2.12 -5.78 -11.67
CA CYS A 466 -0.90 -5.26 -11.07
C CYS A 466 0.09 -4.90 -12.18
N LEU A 467 0.62 -3.68 -12.10
CA LEU A 467 1.59 -3.12 -13.02
C LEU A 467 2.87 -2.86 -12.24
N ALA A 468 4.00 -3.32 -12.76
CA ALA A 468 5.32 -3.07 -12.18
C ALA A 468 6.32 -2.73 -13.27
N ASN A 469 7.02 -1.61 -13.12
CA ASN A 469 8.11 -1.18 -13.99
C ASN A 469 9.34 -0.85 -13.15
N GLU A 470 9.99 -1.86 -12.59
CA GLU A 470 11.13 -1.65 -11.67
C GLU A 470 12.39 -1.14 -12.38
N SER A 471 12.65 -1.63 -13.60
CA SER A 471 13.84 -1.27 -14.37
C SER A 471 13.67 0.01 -15.20
N GLY A 472 12.43 0.43 -15.48
CA GLY A 472 12.10 1.56 -16.34
C GLY A 472 11.88 1.21 -17.81
N TYR A 473 12.31 0.02 -18.24
CA TYR A 473 12.29 -0.39 -19.65
C TYR A 473 11.22 -1.44 -19.95
N TYR A 474 10.78 -2.19 -18.94
CA TYR A 474 9.81 -3.27 -19.07
C TYR A 474 8.64 -3.06 -18.12
N LEU A 475 7.44 -2.95 -18.69
CA LEU A 475 6.20 -2.94 -17.92
C LEU A 475 5.72 -4.38 -17.74
N ASP A 476 5.91 -4.92 -16.54
CA ASP A 476 5.28 -6.16 -16.13
C ASP A 476 3.80 -5.90 -15.82
N VAL A 477 2.94 -6.71 -16.44
CA VAL A 477 1.49 -6.66 -16.25
C VAL A 477 1.03 -8.05 -15.83
N CYS A 478 0.47 -8.14 -14.63
CA CYS A 478 -0.04 -9.38 -14.06
C CYS A 478 -1.51 -9.23 -13.69
N LEU A 479 -2.33 -10.19 -14.11
CA LEU A 479 -3.75 -10.23 -13.82
C LEU A 479 -4.05 -11.34 -12.81
N TYR A 480 -4.87 -11.04 -11.81
CA TYR A 480 -5.27 -11.98 -10.77
C TYR A 480 -6.78 -11.93 -10.58
N LYS A 481 -7.39 -13.07 -10.25
CA LYS A 481 -8.73 -13.15 -9.68
C LYS A 481 -8.64 -13.34 -8.16
N GLU A 482 -9.53 -12.70 -7.41
CA GLU A 482 -9.65 -12.91 -5.97
C GLU A 482 -10.58 -14.10 -5.69
N VAL A 483 -10.02 -15.18 -5.14
CA VAL A 483 -10.74 -16.45 -4.93
C VAL A 483 -10.57 -16.90 -3.47
N PRO A 484 -11.61 -17.41 -2.80
CA PRO A 484 -11.45 -18.02 -1.49
C PRO A 484 -10.61 -19.29 -1.59
N ASP A 485 -9.63 -19.44 -0.71
CA ASP A 485 -8.89 -20.68 -0.54
C ASP A 485 -9.85 -21.79 -0.05
N PRO A 486 -9.94 -22.95 -0.73
CA PRO A 486 -10.89 -24.00 -0.37
C PRO A 486 -10.69 -24.58 1.04
N ARG A 487 -9.47 -24.54 1.58
CA ARG A 487 -9.14 -25.11 2.89
C ARG A 487 -9.30 -24.08 4.00
N THR A 488 -8.85 -22.85 3.77
CA THR A 488 -8.79 -21.83 4.82
C THR A 488 -9.92 -20.79 4.75
N GLY A 489 -10.67 -20.73 3.64
CA GLY A 489 -11.67 -19.69 3.37
C GLY A 489 -11.09 -18.28 3.16
N VAL A 490 -9.76 -18.11 3.28
CA VAL A 490 -9.07 -16.82 3.12
C VAL A 490 -9.02 -16.45 1.65
N MET A 491 -9.40 -15.22 1.32
CA MET A 491 -9.29 -14.70 -0.04
C MET A 491 -7.82 -14.58 -0.47
N ARG A 492 -7.46 -15.24 -1.56
CA ARG A 492 -6.11 -15.24 -2.16
C ARG A 492 -6.14 -14.75 -3.60
N PHE A 493 -5.00 -14.29 -4.08
CA PHE A 493 -4.77 -14.04 -5.50
C PHE A 493 -4.56 -15.36 -6.22
N GLU A 494 -5.27 -15.55 -7.32
CA GLU A 494 -5.01 -16.62 -8.27
C GLU A 494 -4.75 -16.00 -9.64
N ALA A 495 -3.61 -16.35 -10.26
CA ALA A 495 -3.23 -15.83 -11.56
C ALA A 495 -4.35 -16.08 -12.59
N PHE A 496 -4.63 -15.04 -13.38
CA PHE A 496 -5.59 -15.10 -14.46
C PHE A 496 -4.83 -15.14 -15.79
N GLY A 497 -4.92 -16.26 -16.51
CA GLY A 497 -4.17 -16.52 -17.74
C GLY A 497 -2.92 -17.38 -17.52
N GLY A 498 -2.01 -17.40 -18.50
CA GLY A 498 -0.83 -18.27 -18.49
C GLY A 498 0.36 -17.77 -17.66
N LYS A 499 0.37 -16.50 -17.25
CA LYS A 499 1.48 -15.89 -16.51
C LYS A 499 1.22 -15.93 -15.00
N GLN A 500 2.09 -16.61 -14.26
CA GLN A 500 2.08 -16.55 -12.79
C GLN A 500 2.95 -15.37 -12.33
N GLY A 501 2.32 -14.35 -11.77
CA GLY A 501 3.04 -13.21 -11.17
C GLY A 501 3.36 -13.40 -9.68
N ALA A 502 4.11 -12.46 -9.12
CA ALA A 502 4.65 -12.53 -7.74
C ALA A 502 3.60 -12.64 -6.62
N LEU A 503 2.35 -12.20 -6.86
CA LEU A 503 1.29 -12.27 -5.86
C LEU A 503 0.50 -13.59 -5.90
N ASN A 504 0.77 -14.47 -6.87
CA ASN A 504 0.00 -15.70 -7.05
C ASN A 504 0.04 -16.57 -5.77
N GLY A 505 -1.13 -16.99 -5.29
CA GLY A 505 -1.30 -17.78 -4.08
C GLY A 505 -1.23 -17.00 -2.77
N LEU A 506 -0.84 -15.71 -2.79
CA LEU A 506 -0.77 -14.91 -1.57
C LEU A 506 -2.16 -14.39 -1.14
N PRO A 507 -2.40 -14.19 0.16
CA PRO A 507 -3.62 -13.54 0.64
C PRO A 507 -3.77 -12.13 0.08
N ILE A 508 -5.00 -11.70 -0.22
CA ILE A 508 -5.25 -10.34 -0.72
C ILE A 508 -4.86 -9.24 0.28
N SER A 509 -4.78 -9.59 1.56
CA SER A 509 -4.33 -8.72 2.64
C SER A 509 -2.81 -8.64 2.78
N ALA A 510 -2.04 -9.30 1.90
CA ALA A 510 -0.59 -9.30 1.96
C ALA A 510 -0.05 -7.86 1.89
N PRO A 511 0.81 -7.45 2.86
CA PRO A 511 1.34 -6.10 2.90
C PRO A 511 2.37 -5.89 1.79
N TYR A 512 2.53 -4.65 1.34
CA TYR A 512 3.59 -4.28 0.42
C TYR A 512 4.95 -4.45 1.09
N MET A 513 5.88 -5.02 0.34
CA MET A 513 7.26 -5.16 0.78
C MET A 513 7.97 -3.80 0.75
N THR A 514 8.83 -3.58 1.75
CA THR A 514 9.77 -2.46 1.77
C THR A 514 10.82 -2.65 0.68
N LYS A 515 11.56 -1.59 0.33
CA LYS A 515 12.59 -1.64 -0.70
C LYS A 515 13.60 -2.73 -0.39
N ASP A 516 13.87 -3.53 -1.39
CA ASP A 516 14.93 -4.52 -1.35
C ASP A 516 16.29 -3.85 -1.63
N TYR A 517 17.37 -4.54 -1.27
CA TYR A 517 18.75 -4.09 -1.50
C TYR A 517 19.00 -3.72 -2.97
N LEU A 518 18.46 -4.50 -3.90
CA LEU A 518 18.57 -4.25 -5.34
C LEU A 518 17.89 -2.95 -5.77
N GLN A 519 16.74 -2.64 -5.18
CA GLN A 519 16.02 -1.41 -5.52
C GLN A 519 16.77 -0.17 -5.04
N LEU A 520 17.50 -0.25 -3.93
CA LEU A 520 18.38 0.83 -3.49
C LEU A 520 19.50 1.08 -4.50
N LYS A 521 20.12 0.01 -5.02
CA LYS A 521 21.14 0.12 -6.08
C LYS A 521 20.55 0.69 -7.37
N ARG A 522 19.36 0.26 -7.78
CA ARG A 522 18.63 0.84 -8.92
C ARG A 522 18.39 2.33 -8.76
N PHE A 523 17.89 2.75 -7.61
CA PHE A 523 17.67 4.15 -7.31
C PHE A 523 18.97 4.97 -7.40
N HIS A 524 20.08 4.43 -6.91
CA HIS A 524 21.39 5.09 -7.03
C HIS A 524 21.85 5.21 -8.49
N ALA A 525 21.75 4.14 -9.29
CA ALA A 525 22.10 4.17 -10.71
C ALA A 525 21.22 5.18 -11.49
N GLN A 526 19.91 5.15 -11.27
CA GLN A 526 18.94 6.03 -11.90
C GLN A 526 19.14 7.50 -11.51
N SER A 527 19.51 7.76 -10.25
CA SER A 527 19.84 9.11 -9.78
C SER A 527 21.10 9.66 -10.46
N ASN A 528 22.00 8.79 -10.92
CA ASN A 528 23.16 9.14 -11.76
C ASN A 528 22.83 9.12 -13.26
N GLY A 529 21.56 8.96 -13.65
CA GLY A 529 21.11 9.00 -15.05
C GLY A 529 21.47 7.75 -15.87
N THR A 530 21.76 6.60 -15.21
CA THR A 530 22.09 5.35 -15.89
C THR A 530 21.23 4.18 -15.41
N THR A 531 21.28 3.08 -16.15
CA THR A 531 20.62 1.81 -15.80
C THR A 531 21.43 1.06 -14.76
N TYR A 532 20.76 0.37 -13.85
CA TYR A 532 21.45 -0.54 -12.94
C TYR A 532 22.05 -1.72 -13.71
N VAL A 533 23.28 -2.09 -13.36
CA VAL A 533 24.11 -3.01 -14.16
C VAL A 533 23.43 -4.37 -14.41
N TYR A 534 22.69 -4.91 -13.43
CA TYR A 534 22.00 -6.19 -13.56
C TYR A 534 20.68 -6.13 -14.32
N ASP A 535 20.17 -4.94 -14.68
CA ASP A 535 18.99 -4.79 -15.52
C ASP A 535 19.34 -4.80 -17.03
N PHE A 536 20.63 -4.66 -17.39
CA PHE A 536 21.07 -4.69 -18.80
C PHE A 536 20.75 -6.00 -19.54
N PRO A 537 20.97 -7.21 -18.96
CA PRO A 537 20.59 -8.46 -19.64
C PRO A 537 19.12 -8.46 -20.11
N ASP A 538 18.20 -7.95 -19.29
CA ASP A 538 16.78 -7.85 -19.69
C ASP A 538 16.55 -6.84 -20.81
N MET A 539 17.35 -5.76 -20.88
CA MET A 539 17.31 -4.86 -22.04
C MET A 539 17.79 -5.55 -23.33
N PHE A 540 18.84 -6.39 -23.26
CA PHE A 540 19.28 -7.19 -24.40
C PHE A 540 18.18 -8.16 -24.85
N ARG A 541 17.57 -8.90 -23.92
CA ARG A 541 16.44 -9.80 -24.20
C ARG A 541 15.33 -9.10 -24.95
N GLN A 542 14.83 -7.98 -24.41
CA GLN A 542 13.75 -7.20 -25.03
C GLN A 542 14.13 -6.65 -26.40
N SER A 543 15.39 -6.25 -26.58
CA SER A 543 15.88 -5.75 -27.87
C SER A 543 15.84 -6.85 -28.93
N VAL A 544 16.20 -8.08 -28.57
CA VAL A 544 16.13 -9.25 -29.44
C VAL A 544 14.68 -9.64 -29.74
N GLU A 545 13.79 -9.64 -28.75
CA GLU A 545 12.34 -9.87 -28.97
C GLU A 545 11.75 -8.85 -29.95
N ARG A 546 12.08 -7.57 -29.80
CA ARG A 546 11.65 -6.51 -30.73
C ARG A 546 12.20 -6.73 -32.14
N GLN A 547 13.43 -7.23 -32.30
CA GLN A 547 13.98 -7.57 -33.60
C GLN A 547 13.19 -8.71 -34.26
N TRP A 548 12.88 -9.77 -33.51
CA TRP A 548 12.03 -10.87 -33.99
C TRP A 548 10.65 -10.41 -34.42
N HIS A 549 9.98 -9.56 -33.62
CA HIS A 549 8.68 -9.02 -34.00
C HIS A 549 8.73 -8.20 -35.29
N LYS A 550 9.74 -7.33 -35.45
CA LYS A 550 9.94 -6.57 -36.70
C LYS A 550 10.24 -7.48 -37.89
N PHE A 551 11.05 -8.51 -37.70
CA PHE A 551 11.38 -9.48 -38.73
C PHE A 551 10.13 -10.26 -39.19
N SER A 552 9.35 -10.78 -38.25
CA SER A 552 8.10 -11.52 -38.53
C SER A 552 7.08 -10.66 -39.29
N GLN A 553 6.94 -9.38 -38.92
CA GLN A 553 6.06 -8.44 -39.63
C GLN A 553 6.52 -8.12 -41.06
N SER A 554 7.84 -7.98 -41.27
CA SER A 554 8.42 -7.66 -42.58
C SER A 554 8.55 -8.88 -43.50
N HIS A 555 8.58 -10.09 -42.95
CA HIS A 555 8.75 -11.34 -43.70
C HIS A 555 7.69 -12.39 -43.31
N PRO A 556 6.40 -12.17 -43.62
CA PRO A 556 5.31 -13.07 -43.19
C PRO A 556 5.41 -14.50 -43.77
N GLN A 557 6.18 -14.69 -44.84
CA GLN A 557 6.39 -16.00 -45.49
C GLN A 557 7.65 -16.72 -45.01
N ALA A 558 8.44 -16.13 -44.11
CA ALA A 558 9.58 -16.81 -43.52
C ALA A 558 9.09 -17.97 -42.63
N LYS A 559 9.64 -19.18 -42.82
CA LYS A 559 9.34 -20.36 -41.99
C LYS A 559 10.01 -20.33 -40.61
N LEU A 560 10.60 -19.20 -40.22
CA LEU A 560 11.33 -19.05 -38.97
C LEU A 560 10.38 -18.59 -37.88
N GLU A 561 10.17 -19.45 -36.89
CA GLU A 561 9.38 -19.14 -35.70
C GLU A 561 10.25 -18.44 -34.64
N ILE A 562 9.64 -17.57 -33.85
CA ILE A 562 10.34 -16.90 -32.74
C ILE A 562 10.71 -17.96 -31.69
N PRO A 563 11.98 -18.10 -31.31
CA PRO A 563 12.39 -19.07 -30.31
C PRO A 563 11.70 -18.81 -28.96
N GLY A 564 11.25 -19.88 -28.28
CA GLY A 564 10.64 -19.77 -26.94
C GLY A 564 11.59 -19.21 -25.88
N THR A 565 12.90 -19.24 -26.11
CA THR A 565 13.91 -18.54 -25.31
C THR A 565 14.84 -17.79 -26.26
N VAL A 566 14.67 -16.47 -26.35
CA VAL A 566 15.46 -15.62 -27.26
C VAL A 566 16.89 -15.35 -26.77
N MET A 567 17.16 -15.57 -25.48
CA MET A 567 18.45 -15.29 -24.86
C MET A 567 18.71 -16.19 -23.66
N THR A 568 19.94 -16.68 -23.55
CA THR A 568 20.50 -17.18 -22.30
C THR A 568 21.64 -16.27 -21.84
N CYS A 569 21.79 -16.12 -20.53
CA CYS A 569 22.78 -15.23 -19.92
C CYS A 569 23.33 -15.92 -18.67
N VAL A 570 24.65 -16.00 -18.58
CA VAL A 570 25.36 -16.54 -17.41
C VAL A 570 26.45 -15.56 -17.01
N GLU A 571 26.55 -15.27 -15.71
CA GLU A 571 27.54 -14.34 -15.19
C GLU A 571 28.93 -14.98 -15.20
N LEU A 572 29.95 -14.18 -15.51
CA LEU A 572 31.35 -14.54 -15.49
C LEU A 572 31.99 -13.99 -14.22
N VAL A 573 32.52 -14.87 -13.38
CA VAL A 573 33.09 -14.52 -12.08
C VAL A 573 34.55 -14.97 -12.02
N MET A 574 35.39 -14.22 -11.32
CA MET A 574 36.78 -14.60 -11.07
C MET A 574 36.86 -15.84 -10.17
N ASP A 575 37.54 -16.87 -10.65
CA ASP A 575 37.93 -18.01 -9.84
C ASP A 575 39.15 -17.64 -8.97
N LYS A 576 38.95 -17.69 -7.65
CA LYS A 576 39.97 -17.38 -6.65
C LYS A 576 41.15 -18.37 -6.65
N SER A 577 40.98 -19.55 -7.24
CA SER A 577 42.00 -20.60 -7.25
C SER A 577 42.85 -20.60 -8.52
N MET A 578 42.23 -20.43 -9.70
CA MET A 578 42.93 -20.50 -11.00
C MET A 578 43.16 -19.13 -11.67
N GLY A 579 42.61 -18.03 -11.13
CA GLY A 579 42.78 -16.68 -11.70
C GLY A 579 42.16 -16.51 -13.09
N ASN A 580 41.16 -17.32 -13.45
CA ASN A 580 40.42 -17.26 -14.70
C ASN A 580 38.94 -16.99 -14.44
N VAL A 581 38.20 -16.59 -15.48
CA VAL A 581 36.76 -16.39 -15.38
C VAL A 581 36.01 -17.71 -15.54
N ILE A 582 34.99 -17.94 -14.72
CA ILE A 582 34.11 -19.10 -14.76
C ILE A 582 32.65 -18.67 -14.89
N GLU A 583 31.84 -19.51 -15.54
CA GLU A 583 30.38 -19.32 -15.63
C GLU A 583 29.73 -19.68 -14.29
N GLN A 584 29.03 -18.73 -13.68
CA GLN A 584 28.36 -18.92 -12.39
C GLN A 584 26.92 -18.38 -12.42
N LYS A 585 25.99 -19.16 -11.87
CA LYS A 585 24.61 -18.71 -11.61
C LYS A 585 24.52 -18.28 -10.15
N ARG A 586 24.43 -16.97 -9.92
CA ARG A 586 24.27 -16.35 -8.59
C ARG A 586 23.18 -15.28 -8.62
N LEU A 587 22.80 -14.76 -7.46
CA LEU A 587 21.77 -13.73 -7.40
C LEU A 587 22.32 -12.38 -7.90
N PRO A 588 21.50 -11.55 -8.57
CA PRO A 588 21.89 -10.20 -8.94
C PRO A 588 22.39 -9.40 -7.74
N GLY A 589 23.35 -8.50 -7.96
CA GLY A 589 23.87 -7.58 -6.95
C GLY A 589 24.86 -8.17 -5.93
N GLU A 590 25.22 -9.45 -6.06
CA GLU A 590 26.24 -10.16 -5.25
C GLU A 590 27.69 -9.93 -5.75
N ASN A 591 27.90 -8.98 -6.65
CA ASN A 591 29.24 -8.62 -7.12
C ASN A 591 30.10 -8.06 -5.98
N GLN A 592 31.33 -8.58 -5.87
CA GLN A 592 32.32 -8.15 -4.87
C GLN A 592 33.20 -7.00 -5.36
N VAL A 593 33.26 -6.79 -6.68
CA VAL A 593 34.01 -5.71 -7.34
C VAL A 593 33.05 -4.84 -8.15
N GLY A 594 33.47 -3.61 -8.48
CA GLY A 594 32.72 -2.65 -9.29
C GLY A 594 32.65 -2.96 -10.79
N MET A 595 32.81 -4.24 -11.17
CA MET A 595 32.79 -4.73 -12.53
C MET A 595 31.99 -6.03 -12.60
N VAL A 596 31.17 -6.19 -13.63
CA VAL A 596 30.38 -7.39 -13.89
C VAL A 596 30.56 -7.80 -15.35
N ALA A 597 30.59 -9.11 -15.61
CA ALA A 597 30.67 -9.64 -16.95
C ALA A 597 29.68 -10.80 -17.13
N TRP A 598 29.19 -10.97 -18.36
CA TRP A 598 28.30 -12.07 -18.73
C TRP A 598 28.73 -12.66 -20.05
N LYS A 599 28.53 -13.97 -20.17
CA LYS A 599 28.43 -14.63 -21.47
C LYS A 599 26.96 -14.74 -21.82
N MET A 600 26.59 -14.18 -22.96
CA MET A 600 25.23 -14.18 -23.46
C MET A 600 25.16 -14.95 -24.78
N ARG A 601 24.15 -15.79 -24.94
CA ARG A 601 23.78 -16.39 -26.22
C ARG A 601 22.46 -15.80 -26.68
N LEU A 602 22.49 -15.07 -27.79
CA LEU A 602 21.32 -14.42 -28.38
C LEU A 602 20.85 -15.23 -29.59
N HIS A 603 19.58 -15.61 -29.62
CA HIS A 603 18.94 -16.16 -30.81
C HIS A 603 18.36 -15.00 -31.60
N THR A 604 18.97 -14.62 -32.72
CA THR A 604 18.52 -13.51 -33.57
C THR A 604 17.98 -14.03 -34.90
N PRO A 605 17.19 -13.25 -35.66
CA PRO A 605 16.70 -13.69 -36.97
C PRO A 605 17.80 -14.14 -37.94
N GLU A 606 18.97 -13.49 -37.87
CA GLU A 606 20.14 -13.82 -38.71
C GLU A 606 20.88 -15.07 -38.23
N TYR A 607 20.82 -15.36 -36.93
CA TYR A 607 21.42 -16.55 -36.30
C TYR A 607 20.41 -17.24 -35.36
N PRO A 608 19.40 -17.95 -35.90
CA PRO A 608 18.35 -18.58 -35.10
C PRO A 608 18.87 -19.64 -34.12
N GLU A 609 19.95 -20.35 -34.49
CA GLU A 609 20.65 -21.33 -33.63
C GLU A 609 21.37 -20.67 -32.42
N GLY A 610 21.51 -19.34 -32.46
CA GLY A 610 22.14 -18.55 -31.42
C GLY A 610 23.56 -18.11 -31.77
N ARG A 611 23.90 -16.92 -31.31
CA ARG A 611 25.24 -16.33 -31.39
C ARG A 611 25.71 -15.91 -30.00
N ASP A 612 26.96 -16.22 -29.68
CA ASP A 612 27.56 -15.93 -28.39
C ASP A 612 28.27 -14.56 -28.40
N LEU A 613 28.26 -13.89 -27.27
CA LEU A 613 29.04 -12.69 -27.01
C LEU A 613 29.38 -12.54 -25.52
N VAL A 614 30.38 -11.72 -25.22
CA VAL A 614 30.72 -11.32 -23.86
C VAL A 614 30.31 -9.86 -23.64
N VAL A 615 29.56 -9.60 -22.59
CA VAL A 615 29.22 -8.23 -22.14
C VAL A 615 29.98 -7.96 -20.85
N ILE A 616 30.63 -6.80 -20.76
CA ILE A 616 31.32 -6.32 -19.57
C ILE A 616 30.73 -4.96 -19.20
N ALA A 617 30.51 -4.69 -17.92
CA ALA A 617 29.88 -3.45 -17.46
C ALA A 617 30.40 -3.03 -16.08
N ASN A 618 30.59 -1.73 -15.89
CA ASN A 618 30.85 -1.17 -14.55
C ASN A 618 29.58 -1.19 -13.70
N ASP A 619 29.73 -1.45 -12.41
CA ASP A 619 28.69 -1.16 -11.41
C ASP A 619 28.93 0.22 -10.81
N ILE A 620 28.23 1.25 -11.34
CA ILE A 620 28.32 2.63 -10.82
C ILE A 620 27.94 2.74 -9.33
N THR A 621 27.15 1.78 -8.82
CA THR A 621 26.71 1.75 -7.42
C THR A 621 27.79 1.25 -6.46
N HIS A 622 28.88 0.71 -7.00
CA HIS A 622 30.03 0.24 -6.25
C HIS A 622 31.22 1.19 -6.46
N GLN A 623 31.56 1.98 -5.43
CA GLN A 623 32.68 2.92 -5.47
C GLN A 623 32.71 3.76 -6.76
N ILE A 624 31.55 4.36 -7.11
CA ILE A 624 31.34 5.19 -8.31
C ILE A 624 31.79 4.55 -9.63
N GLY A 625 31.80 3.21 -9.69
CA GLY A 625 32.24 2.45 -10.86
C GLY A 625 33.73 2.59 -11.18
N SER A 626 34.55 3.01 -10.21
CA SER A 626 36.00 3.19 -10.38
C SER A 626 36.73 1.87 -10.65
N PHE A 627 37.80 1.94 -11.45
CA PHE A 627 38.66 0.81 -11.79
C PHE A 627 39.74 0.61 -10.72
N GLY A 628 39.61 -0.44 -9.91
CA GLY A 628 40.70 -0.95 -9.10
C GLY A 628 41.23 -2.30 -9.62
N PRO A 629 42.21 -2.91 -8.91
CA PRO A 629 42.89 -4.10 -9.40
C PRO A 629 41.95 -5.29 -9.69
N GLY A 630 40.94 -5.51 -8.85
CA GLY A 630 39.97 -6.58 -9.04
C GLY A 630 39.03 -6.35 -10.22
N GLU A 631 38.64 -5.09 -10.46
CA GLU A 631 37.86 -4.69 -11.63
C GLU A 631 38.66 -4.84 -12.93
N ASP A 632 39.92 -4.40 -12.93
CA ASP A 632 40.84 -4.53 -14.05
C ASP A 632 41.10 -6.00 -14.41
N GLU A 633 41.30 -6.85 -13.40
CA GLU A 633 41.52 -8.28 -13.60
C GLU A 633 40.31 -8.97 -14.24
N LEU A 634 39.11 -8.71 -13.74
CA LEU A 634 37.88 -9.25 -14.34
C LEU A 634 37.70 -8.74 -15.78
N PHE A 635 37.92 -7.45 -16.02
CA PHE A 635 37.82 -6.86 -17.36
C PHE A 635 38.83 -7.50 -18.34
N LEU A 636 40.08 -7.71 -17.89
CA LEU A 636 41.13 -8.35 -18.65
C LEU A 636 40.76 -9.80 -19.00
N LYS A 637 40.37 -10.59 -18.01
CA LYS A 637 40.10 -12.03 -18.15
C LYS A 637 38.84 -12.29 -18.98
N ALA A 638 37.77 -11.53 -18.78
CA ALA A 638 36.59 -11.60 -19.65
C ALA A 638 36.90 -11.19 -21.10
N SER A 639 37.76 -10.18 -21.29
CA SER A 639 38.22 -9.77 -22.62
C SER A 639 39.10 -10.84 -23.29
N GLN A 640 39.96 -11.52 -22.53
CA GLN A 640 40.78 -12.64 -23.02
C GLN A 640 39.90 -13.82 -23.44
N LEU A 641 38.88 -14.16 -22.65
CA LEU A 641 37.90 -15.21 -22.98
C LEU A 641 37.21 -14.90 -24.32
N ALA A 642 36.69 -13.68 -24.49
CA ALA A 642 36.03 -13.27 -25.73
C ALA A 642 36.94 -13.43 -26.96
N ARG A 643 38.20 -12.99 -26.86
CA ARG A 643 39.21 -13.15 -27.93
C ARG A 643 39.53 -14.61 -28.22
N SER A 644 39.67 -15.43 -27.18
CA SER A 644 39.98 -16.86 -27.33
C SER A 644 38.87 -17.64 -28.05
N LEU A 645 37.61 -17.23 -27.84
CA LEU A 645 36.44 -17.81 -28.48
C LEU A 645 36.13 -17.19 -29.85
N GLY A 646 36.82 -16.10 -30.23
CA GLY A 646 36.54 -15.37 -31.47
C GLY A 646 35.17 -14.68 -31.48
N ILE A 647 34.59 -14.39 -30.32
CA ILE A 647 33.24 -13.81 -30.19
C ILE A 647 33.27 -12.30 -29.87
N PRO A 648 32.22 -11.54 -30.22
CA PRO A 648 32.15 -10.12 -29.92
C PRO A 648 32.24 -9.82 -28.41
N ARG A 649 32.89 -8.70 -28.09
CA ARG A 649 32.95 -8.14 -26.73
C ARG A 649 32.28 -6.77 -26.70
N ILE A 650 31.21 -6.64 -25.94
CA ILE A 650 30.50 -5.39 -25.69
C ILE A 650 30.89 -4.85 -24.32
N TYR A 651 31.17 -3.55 -24.23
CA TYR A 651 31.47 -2.87 -22.97
C TYR A 651 30.46 -1.74 -22.72
N LEU A 652 29.82 -1.78 -21.55
CA LEU A 652 28.85 -0.78 -21.07
C LEU A 652 29.56 0.13 -20.06
N ALA A 653 29.90 1.34 -20.50
CA ALA A 653 30.74 2.26 -19.73
C ALA A 653 29.91 3.22 -18.86
N ALA A 654 30.02 3.08 -17.55
CA ALA A 654 29.50 4.02 -16.56
C ALA A 654 30.45 4.04 -15.35
N ASN A 655 31.49 4.88 -15.39
CA ASN A 655 32.60 4.87 -14.43
C ASN A 655 33.17 6.26 -14.20
N SER A 656 34.06 6.36 -13.20
CA SER A 656 34.82 7.56 -12.85
C SER A 656 36.33 7.45 -13.14
N GLY A 657 36.75 6.52 -14.03
CA GLY A 657 38.15 6.23 -14.30
C GLY A 657 38.85 5.37 -13.22
N ALA A 658 40.17 5.51 -13.11
CA ALA A 658 40.98 4.77 -12.15
C ALA A 658 40.59 5.09 -10.70
N ARG A 659 40.65 4.09 -9.82
CA ARG A 659 40.39 4.26 -8.40
C ARG A 659 41.50 5.09 -7.77
N ILE A 660 41.11 6.19 -7.15
CA ILE A 660 42.01 7.06 -6.39
C ILE A 660 41.70 6.84 -4.91
N GLY A 661 42.74 6.72 -4.10
CA GLY A 661 42.63 6.60 -2.66
C GLY A 661 43.96 7.00 -2.02
N LEU A 662 43.87 7.49 -0.79
CA LEU A 662 45.01 7.65 0.11
C LEU A 662 44.87 6.60 1.21
N ALA A 663 45.97 6.27 1.89
CA ALA A 663 45.93 5.40 3.07
C ALA A 663 45.19 6.12 4.22
N GLU A 664 43.90 5.87 4.36
CA GLU A 664 43.04 6.49 5.40
C GLU A 664 43.40 5.99 6.81
N GLU A 665 43.89 4.75 6.91
CA GLU A 665 44.46 4.18 8.14
C GLU A 665 45.71 4.93 8.59
N ILE A 666 46.45 5.50 7.65
CA ILE A 666 47.58 6.38 7.93
C ILE A 666 47.00 7.74 8.30
N LYS A 667 46.32 8.46 7.42
CA LYS A 667 45.87 9.86 7.57
C LYS A 667 45.56 10.46 8.96
N HIS A 668 44.98 9.72 9.91
CA HIS A 668 44.68 10.21 11.27
C HIS A 668 45.82 10.02 12.29
N LEU A 669 46.86 9.29 11.91
CA LEU A 669 47.99 8.92 12.75
C LEU A 669 49.26 9.75 12.41
N PHE A 670 49.27 10.56 11.34
CA PHE A 670 50.50 11.21 10.86
C PHE A 670 50.81 12.45 11.62
N ARG A 671 52.10 12.65 11.87
CA ARG A 671 52.61 13.84 12.52
C ARG A 671 53.54 14.56 11.56
N ILE A 672 53.43 15.88 11.57
CA ILE A 672 54.26 16.73 10.73
C ILE A 672 55.42 17.21 11.60
N ALA A 673 56.66 17.03 11.14
CA ALA A 673 57.83 17.61 11.78
C ALA A 673 58.08 19.00 11.19
N TRP A 674 57.50 20.01 11.83
CA TRP A 674 57.69 21.43 11.48
C TRP A 674 59.10 21.90 11.87
N GLU A 675 59.59 22.91 11.15
CA GLU A 675 60.86 23.59 11.49
C GLU A 675 60.70 24.40 12.77
N ASP A 676 59.65 25.20 12.87
CA ASP A 676 59.15 25.83 14.09
C ASP A 676 57.71 25.38 14.41
N LEU A 677 57.49 24.92 15.65
CA LEU A 677 56.16 24.51 16.13
C LEU A 677 55.24 25.71 16.40
N GLU A 678 55.78 26.92 16.62
CA GLU A 678 55.00 28.11 16.95
C GLU A 678 54.60 28.94 15.72
N GLU A 679 55.28 28.79 14.57
CA GLU A 679 54.96 29.50 13.31
C GLU A 679 54.74 28.57 12.09
N PRO A 680 53.77 27.63 12.12
CA PRO A 680 53.58 26.62 11.06
C PRO A 680 53.22 27.18 9.66
N ASN A 681 52.90 28.47 9.54
CA ASN A 681 52.50 29.12 8.28
C ASN A 681 53.68 29.72 7.49
N LYS A 682 54.87 29.86 8.08
CA LYS A 682 56.04 30.49 7.42
C LYS A 682 57.10 29.49 6.98
N ASP A 683 57.01 28.24 7.41
CA ASP A 683 58.11 27.29 7.34
C ASP A 683 57.99 26.22 6.26
N LYS A 684 59.14 25.66 5.89
CA LYS A 684 59.24 24.46 5.05
C LYS A 684 59.13 23.22 5.94
N ILE A 685 58.41 22.20 5.47
CA ILE A 685 58.33 20.89 6.16
C ILE A 685 59.74 20.26 6.15
N ILE A 686 60.31 19.98 7.33
CA ILE A 686 61.65 19.33 7.44
C ILE A 686 61.55 17.83 7.15
N SER A 687 60.50 17.17 7.66
CA SER A 687 60.17 15.76 7.35
C SER A 687 58.76 15.38 7.82
N GLU A 688 58.19 14.29 7.28
CA GLU A 688 56.94 13.68 7.74
C GLU A 688 57.25 12.52 8.70
N ALA A 689 56.62 12.45 9.88
CA ALA A 689 57.01 11.51 10.93
C ALA A 689 55.82 10.74 11.53
N TYR A 690 56.09 9.53 12.04
CA TYR A 690 55.03 8.63 12.47
C TYR A 690 55.23 7.77 13.71
N CYS A 691 54.09 7.33 14.26
CA CYS A 691 53.94 6.25 15.24
C CYS A 691 53.09 5.08 14.68
N ILE A 692 53.74 3.90 14.61
CA ILE A 692 53.16 2.53 14.59
C ILE A 692 52.35 2.11 13.35
N ILE A 693 52.99 2.00 12.17
CA ILE A 693 52.72 0.92 11.18
C ILE A 693 54.06 0.58 10.48
N TYR A 694 54.60 -0.63 10.69
CA TYR A 694 55.91 -1.07 10.17
C TYR A 694 55.81 -1.59 8.72
N VAL A 695 55.69 -0.71 7.73
CA VAL A 695 55.90 -1.07 6.33
C VAL A 695 56.58 0.11 5.64
N HIS A 696 57.89 -0.01 5.37
CA HIS A 696 58.71 0.97 4.62
C HIS A 696 58.97 2.34 5.30
N LEU A 697 59.32 2.32 6.59
CA LEU A 697 59.78 3.52 7.31
C LEU A 697 61.29 3.49 7.52
N ARG A 698 61.95 4.64 7.40
CA ARG A 698 63.36 4.83 7.79
C ARG A 698 63.45 5.50 9.15
N LEU A 699 64.22 4.91 10.06
CA LEU A 699 64.48 5.50 11.37
C LEU A 699 65.43 6.69 11.21
N MET A 700 65.04 7.86 11.73
CA MET A 700 65.88 9.04 11.84
C MET A 700 65.87 9.54 13.29
N MET A 701 67.05 9.84 13.84
CA MET A 701 67.17 10.44 15.18
C MET A 701 67.19 11.97 15.04
N MET A 702 66.17 12.63 15.60
CA MET A 702 66.13 14.09 15.73
C MET A 702 65.97 14.43 17.21
N MET A 703 66.85 15.30 17.73
CA MET A 703 66.75 15.90 19.07
C MET A 703 66.28 14.96 20.19
N ALA A 704 66.98 13.84 20.38
CA ALA A 704 66.77 12.84 21.43
C ALA A 704 65.48 11.99 21.35
N GLU A 705 64.65 12.14 20.31
CA GLU A 705 63.52 11.25 20.02
C GLU A 705 63.74 10.44 18.74
N SER A 706 63.35 9.16 18.76
CA SER A 706 63.38 8.29 17.59
C SER A 706 62.14 8.51 16.73
N MET A 707 62.30 9.08 15.54
CA MET A 707 61.21 9.32 14.59
C MET A 707 61.37 8.41 13.36
N TRP A 708 60.25 7.90 12.88
CA TRP A 708 60.19 7.09 11.67
C TRP A 708 59.61 7.95 10.54
N ILE A 709 60.37 8.08 9.45
CA ILE A 709 60.02 8.90 8.28
C ILE A 709 59.58 7.99 7.13
N PHE A 710 58.59 8.43 6.33
CA PHE A 710 58.21 7.74 5.10
C PHE A 710 59.33 7.85 4.05
N ASP A 711 59.89 6.70 3.67
CA ASP A 711 60.96 6.62 2.66
C ASP A 711 60.38 6.40 1.24
N GLN A 712 59.15 5.87 1.16
CA GLN A 712 58.31 5.80 -0.04
C GLN A 712 56.86 6.10 0.37
N LEU A 713 56.25 7.07 -0.31
CA LEU A 713 54.83 7.42 -0.19
C LEU A 713 53.97 6.51 -1.09
#